data_AF-A0ABD2XF43-F1
#
_entry.id   AF-A0ABD2XF43-F1
#
_cell.length_a   1.000
_cell.length_b   1.000
_cell.length_c   1.000
_cell.angle_alpha   90.00
_cell.angle_beta   90.00
_cell.angle_gamma   90.00
#
_symmetry.space_group_name_H-M   'P 1'
#
loop_
_entity.id
_entity.type
_entity.pdbx_description
1 polymer ?
#
loop_
_entity_poly.entity_id
_entity_poly.type
_entity_poly.pdbx_seq_one_letter_code
_entity_poly.pdbx_strand_id
1 'polypeptide(L)'
;MPRWSSLLSGGFLALSMILSFSKLVLLASDIGSNEDVTEADRWLSEIGLKQYQPLFKQKGISSLASCGEVESLPELPPQDEERLQRAARLLQQRLVLRQWLVDHGLHNHYQKLLQMEVLSLEDVYWVEDNAVRVALGKDLPRWIQARQTLPTSKEDLDVLKADLWSSVVKNSQHQDAWTWGGMLVVSVSVAGLVTLAAMTQPALAPEAKHSLLQYVTGKYLLPGNCRVHFEWEEPQLVGETMTFNVKFYQRNGQPYPICDKDNLIVEVSQGNSSIATFIELGGTDPLLANTAVVKFTVRHAGQYRIAVQIGSYHVHGSPFLKTFLPGQQDPNKTVFVRNSSTVVCTAGIAHSMTIEPRDEYDNLCIFGINENPVDGYKVRITQIGASPDKLSPGNCGDTSLEYDAPNQRIRLRVSFDKGGCYRATVSLNGTQLHNGEFDIIVLESAVSRAVQNNVASKDPTICYAAKLLGIQGERYSKPKKVFCFISPKQLTIKEYLLKFIPKRLVTFRLCPSTKFHFDSPNNQHEGYDSFTIDDGCQPPVELISHYRDIIAATFTLFLLKNIGGSETFADKQDFFYHEVRKHHQKHYHEKLSMKVQRDRLLETSMKATKGFSISDWCRNFEITFQGEQGVDWGGVRREWFELICASLFDQGNGLFSSFGESQQALVHPNGKRAPGLKLKHYEFAGKIVGKCLYESALGGSYRQLVRARFTRSFLAQIIGLRVHYKYFEQDDPDLYLSKVKYILENDVEEMELFFIEEEYDKDGQLVKLVELIPGGRNIRVTNDMKLRYLDALAQHRLANSIRSEVDHFLRGLNELIPDNLLGIFDENELELLLCGTGEYSVADLRAHHVANGSSPEFLRVLDWFWTAVSNFTQEEMARLLQFTTGCSQLPPGGFQQLSPRFQITAAPTFENLPTAHTCFNQLCLPDYECYDHFEKALLLAISEGTEGFGMI
;
A
#
# COMPACT_ATOMS: atom_id res chain seq x y z
N MET A 1 55.69 -12.89 36.20
CA MET A 1 57.16 -12.81 36.14
C MET A 1 57.55 -11.83 35.04
N PRO A 2 58.07 -10.65 35.39
CA PRO A 2 58.49 -9.59 34.47
C PRO A 2 60.02 -9.46 34.39
N ARG A 3 60.58 -8.92 33.28
CA ARG A 3 61.68 -7.91 33.21
C ARG A 3 62.15 -7.71 31.75
N TRP A 4 62.04 -6.50 31.18
CA TRP A 4 63.12 -5.49 30.96
C TRP A 4 64.23 -5.96 30.00
N SER A 5 64.87 -5.21 29.11
CA SER A 5 64.79 -3.85 28.54
C SER A 5 65.98 -3.72 27.56
N SER A 6 65.77 -3.04 26.42
CA SER A 6 66.70 -2.26 25.58
C SER A 6 68.24 -2.25 25.78
N LEU A 7 68.92 -2.20 24.61
CA LEU A 7 70.06 -1.34 24.20
C LEU A 7 71.46 -1.95 23.93
N LEU A 8 72.02 -1.50 22.77
CA LEU A 8 73.40 -1.52 22.25
C LEU A 8 73.89 -2.85 21.62
N SER A 9 74.60 -2.91 20.50
CA SER A 9 75.02 -1.98 19.43
C SER A 9 75.93 -2.79 18.49
N GLY A 10 75.93 -2.52 17.18
CA GLY A 10 77.14 -2.71 16.37
C GLY A 10 77.12 -3.80 15.30
N GLY A 11 76.92 -3.37 14.05
CA GLY A 11 77.65 -3.86 12.89
C GLY A 11 77.04 -5.05 12.15
N PHE A 12 76.32 -4.78 11.06
CA PHE A 12 76.42 -5.52 9.79
C PHE A 12 75.66 -4.76 8.70
N LEU A 13 76.15 -3.58 8.35
CA LEU A 13 75.79 -2.82 7.14
C LEU A 13 77.02 -2.03 6.69
N ALA A 14 78.06 -2.76 6.26
CA ALA A 14 79.26 -2.21 5.62
C ALA A 14 80.00 -3.34 4.89
N LEU A 15 79.37 -3.97 3.89
CA LEU A 15 80.03 -4.91 2.98
C LEU A 15 79.24 -5.11 1.67
N SER A 16 78.66 -4.03 1.12
CA SER A 16 78.17 -3.98 -0.27
C SER A 16 78.75 -2.80 -1.08
N MET A 17 79.84 -2.20 -0.60
CA MET A 17 80.63 -1.23 -1.36
C MET A 17 82.10 -1.56 -1.14
N ILE A 18 82.81 -1.85 -2.24
CA ILE A 18 84.23 -2.27 -2.33
C ILE A 18 84.38 -3.79 -2.52
N LEU A 19 84.02 -4.26 -3.72
CA LEU A 19 84.73 -5.32 -4.46
C LEU A 19 84.11 -5.45 -5.86
N SER A 20 84.16 -4.37 -6.66
CA SER A 20 83.94 -4.40 -8.12
C SER A 20 84.44 -3.09 -8.74
N PHE A 21 85.65 -2.65 -8.40
CA PHE A 21 86.32 -1.52 -9.07
C PHE A 21 87.84 -1.72 -9.01
N SER A 22 88.40 -2.38 -10.02
CA SER A 22 89.76 -2.16 -10.54
C SER A 22 90.09 -3.18 -11.64
N LYS A 23 89.51 -2.97 -12.83
CA LYS A 23 90.14 -3.27 -14.12
C LYS A 23 89.39 -2.52 -15.22
N LEU A 24 89.57 -1.22 -15.17
CA LEU A 24 89.48 -0.32 -16.31
C LEU A 24 90.92 -0.09 -16.78
N VAL A 25 91.10 0.04 -18.09
CA VAL A 25 92.24 0.62 -18.83
C VAL A 25 92.87 -0.32 -19.88
N LEU A 26 92.64 0.10 -21.14
CA LEU A 26 93.47 0.03 -22.36
C LEU A 26 93.24 -1.08 -23.41
N LEU A 27 92.42 -0.75 -24.42
CA LEU A 27 92.75 -0.44 -25.85
C LEU A 27 91.48 -0.66 -26.69
N ALA A 28 90.73 0.37 -27.12
CA ALA A 28 90.91 1.14 -28.38
C ALA A 28 91.01 0.22 -29.60
N SER A 29 90.29 0.35 -30.71
CA SER A 29 89.46 1.38 -31.37
C SER A 29 88.57 0.60 -32.40
N ASP A 30 87.53 1.07 -33.07
CA ASP A 30 87.46 2.27 -33.91
C ASP A 30 86.06 2.35 -34.60
N ILE A 31 85.58 3.60 -34.78
CA ILE A 31 84.63 4.10 -35.82
C ILE A 31 83.12 3.92 -35.57
N GLY A 32 82.29 4.96 -35.49
CA GLY A 32 82.55 6.39 -35.65
C GLY A 32 81.34 7.23 -35.21
N SER A 33 81.65 8.46 -34.83
CA SER A 33 80.74 9.59 -34.70
C SER A 33 80.01 9.86 -36.02
N ASN A 34 78.67 9.93 -35.97
CA ASN A 34 77.91 10.91 -36.73
C ASN A 34 76.60 11.18 -35.97
N GLU A 35 76.31 12.46 -35.75
CA GLU A 35 74.96 12.95 -35.48
C GLU A 35 74.08 12.69 -36.71
N ASP A 36 73.67 11.45 -36.93
CA ASP A 36 72.66 11.15 -37.93
C ASP A 36 71.31 11.54 -37.36
N VAL A 37 70.87 12.76 -37.72
CA VAL A 37 69.50 13.25 -37.50
C VAL A 37 68.52 12.16 -37.94
N THR A 38 67.80 11.58 -36.98
CA THR A 38 66.83 10.52 -37.28
C THR A 38 65.75 11.07 -38.22
N GLU A 39 65.13 10.21 -39.01
CA GLU A 39 64.05 10.64 -39.92
C GLU A 39 62.89 11.29 -39.16
N ALA A 40 62.63 10.84 -37.92
CA ALA A 40 61.71 11.48 -36.99
C ALA A 40 62.14 12.92 -36.64
N ASP A 41 63.43 13.16 -36.39
CA ASP A 41 63.95 14.52 -36.09
C ASP A 41 63.82 15.47 -37.30
N ARG A 42 64.04 14.95 -38.52
CA ARG A 42 63.86 15.71 -39.77
C ARG A 42 62.39 16.05 -40.00
N TRP A 43 61.52 15.07 -39.83
CA TRP A 43 60.08 15.22 -40.01
C TRP A 43 59.44 16.18 -39.00
N LEU A 44 59.83 16.10 -37.72
CA LEU A 44 59.40 17.05 -36.68
C LEU A 44 59.81 18.49 -37.01
N SER A 45 60.95 18.66 -37.70
CA SER A 45 61.39 19.98 -38.16
C SER A 45 60.56 20.50 -39.35
N GLU A 46 60.20 19.63 -40.30
CA GLU A 46 59.38 19.97 -41.48
C GLU A 46 57.96 20.46 -41.12
N ILE A 47 57.35 19.86 -40.09
CA ILE A 47 55.98 20.19 -39.66
C ILE A 47 55.93 21.29 -38.58
N GLY A 48 57.06 21.92 -38.26
CA GLY A 48 57.14 23.01 -37.27
C GLY A 48 56.98 22.56 -35.81
N LEU A 49 57.31 21.30 -35.50
CA LEU A 49 57.21 20.69 -34.16
C LEU A 49 58.58 20.33 -33.56
N LYS A 50 59.64 21.02 -34.00
CA LYS A 50 61.03 20.78 -33.57
C LYS A 50 61.22 20.78 -32.05
N GLN A 51 60.44 21.58 -31.32
CA GLN A 51 60.49 21.66 -29.85
C GLN A 51 60.19 20.35 -29.13
N TYR A 52 59.53 19.38 -29.78
CA TYR A 52 59.17 18.09 -29.17
C TYR A 52 60.18 16.96 -29.46
N GLN A 53 61.30 17.24 -30.15
CA GLN A 53 62.39 16.28 -30.38
C GLN A 53 62.88 15.56 -29.10
N PRO A 54 63.07 16.24 -27.94
CA PRO A 54 63.51 15.57 -26.72
C PRO A 54 62.52 14.51 -26.22
N LEU A 55 61.22 14.75 -26.39
CA LEU A 55 60.16 13.85 -25.96
C LEU A 55 60.14 12.56 -26.79
N PHE A 56 60.34 12.68 -28.11
CA PHE A 56 60.49 11.52 -29.02
C PHE A 56 61.72 10.68 -28.70
N LYS A 57 62.84 11.33 -28.34
CA LYS A 57 64.06 10.63 -27.91
C LYS A 57 63.90 9.92 -26.57
N GLN A 58 63.16 10.51 -25.62
CA GLN A 58 62.98 9.95 -24.28
C GLN A 58 61.99 8.80 -24.23
N LYS A 59 60.85 8.89 -24.95
CA LYS A 59 59.77 7.91 -24.87
C LYS A 59 59.86 6.82 -25.95
N GLY A 60 60.62 7.06 -27.01
CA GLY A 60 60.68 6.17 -28.17
C GLY A 60 59.44 6.27 -29.05
N ILE A 61 59.61 5.95 -30.34
CA ILE A 61 58.57 6.11 -31.36
C ILE A 61 57.39 5.16 -31.13
N SER A 62 57.64 3.97 -30.54
CA SER A 62 56.60 2.97 -30.21
C SER A 62 55.61 3.47 -29.15
N SER A 63 56.09 4.25 -28.17
CA SER A 63 55.27 4.74 -27.05
C SER A 63 54.37 5.92 -27.42
N LEU A 64 54.71 6.69 -28.46
CA LEU A 64 53.96 7.88 -28.88
C LEU A 64 52.80 7.55 -29.82
N ALA A 65 52.87 6.42 -30.54
CA ALA A 65 51.77 5.91 -31.36
C ALA A 65 50.66 5.27 -30.50
N SER A 66 51.00 4.76 -29.32
CA SER A 66 50.06 4.20 -28.33
C SER A 66 49.35 5.26 -27.47
N CYS A 67 49.52 6.55 -27.76
CA CYS A 67 48.90 7.67 -27.03
C CYS A 67 47.40 7.85 -27.33
N GLY A 68 46.61 6.79 -27.13
CA GLY A 68 45.21 6.89 -26.70
C GLY A 68 45.05 6.74 -25.18
N GLU A 69 46.13 6.41 -24.47
CA GLU A 69 46.14 6.27 -23.01
C GLU A 69 46.91 7.44 -22.38
N VAL A 70 46.15 8.36 -21.75
CA VAL A 70 46.56 9.73 -21.37
C VAL A 70 47.54 9.78 -20.19
N GLU A 71 47.88 8.66 -19.54
CA GLU A 71 48.56 8.70 -18.23
C GLU A 71 50.09 8.89 -18.29
N SER A 72 50.73 8.98 -19.46
CA SER A 72 52.21 8.98 -19.55
C SER A 72 52.88 10.14 -20.31
N LEU A 73 52.11 11.10 -20.81
CA LEU A 73 52.63 12.34 -21.42
C LEU A 73 52.73 13.45 -20.37
N PRO A 74 53.75 14.34 -20.43
CA PRO A 74 53.74 15.58 -19.64
C PRO A 74 52.53 16.44 -20.04
N GLU A 75 51.92 17.19 -19.11
CA GLU A 75 50.76 18.06 -19.36
C GLU A 75 51.06 19.05 -20.50
N LEU A 76 50.60 18.72 -21.71
CA LEU A 76 50.69 19.57 -22.89
C LEU A 76 49.37 20.36 -23.03
N PRO A 77 49.41 21.62 -23.53
CA PRO A 77 48.19 22.33 -23.89
C PRO A 77 47.34 21.50 -24.87
N PRO A 78 45.99 21.51 -24.77
CA PRO A 78 45.12 20.64 -25.57
C PRO A 78 45.35 20.77 -27.09
N GLN A 79 45.65 21.98 -27.58
CA GLN A 79 45.95 22.22 -28.99
C GLN A 79 47.29 21.61 -29.43
N ASP A 80 48.29 21.60 -28.55
CA ASP A 80 49.59 21.01 -28.84
C ASP A 80 49.55 19.48 -28.71
N GLU A 81 48.75 18.95 -27.80
CA GLU A 81 48.48 17.52 -27.68
C GLU A 81 47.80 16.98 -28.95
N GLU A 82 46.74 17.63 -29.43
CA GLU A 82 46.05 17.21 -30.66
C GLU A 82 46.97 17.30 -31.89
N ARG A 83 47.77 18.37 -31.98
CA ARG A 83 48.79 18.52 -33.04
C ARG A 83 49.86 17.44 -32.97
N LEU A 84 50.33 17.07 -31.79
CA LEU A 84 51.33 16.04 -31.57
C LEU A 84 50.79 14.63 -31.85
N GLN A 85 49.54 14.33 -31.48
CA GLN A 85 48.89 13.06 -31.79
C GLN A 85 48.66 12.88 -33.29
N ARG A 86 48.14 13.90 -33.97
CA ARG A 86 47.98 13.89 -35.43
C ARG A 86 49.34 13.74 -36.11
N ALA A 87 50.36 14.40 -35.55
CA ALA A 87 51.71 14.27 -36.03
C ALA A 87 52.26 12.83 -35.88
N ALA A 88 52.20 12.23 -34.69
CA ALA A 88 52.69 10.89 -34.44
C ALA A 88 52.06 9.84 -35.36
N ARG A 89 50.75 9.94 -35.65
CA ARG A 89 50.05 9.06 -36.59
C ARG A 89 50.57 9.19 -38.03
N LEU A 90 50.80 10.42 -38.50
CA LEU A 90 51.38 10.67 -39.83
C LEU A 90 52.81 10.13 -39.95
N LEU A 91 53.62 10.29 -38.90
CA LEU A 91 54.96 9.73 -38.85
C LEU A 91 54.92 8.19 -38.90
N GLN A 92 54.01 7.57 -38.14
CA GLN A 92 53.82 6.12 -38.16
C GLN A 92 53.48 5.63 -39.57
N GLN A 93 52.50 6.24 -40.25
CA GLN A 93 52.14 5.89 -41.63
C GLN A 93 53.32 5.99 -42.60
N ARG A 94 54.12 7.05 -42.49
CA ARG A 94 55.32 7.28 -43.30
C ARG A 94 56.40 6.22 -43.05
N LEU A 95 56.65 5.86 -41.80
CA LEU A 95 57.63 4.83 -41.44
C LEU A 95 57.20 3.44 -41.89
N VAL A 96 55.91 3.12 -41.80
CA VAL A 96 55.34 1.86 -42.31
C VAL A 96 55.47 1.81 -43.84
N LEU A 97 55.15 2.90 -44.56
CA LEU A 97 55.35 3.01 -46.01
C LEU A 97 56.83 2.83 -46.38
N ARG A 98 57.74 3.48 -45.65
CA ARG A 98 59.19 3.35 -45.88
C ARG A 98 59.67 1.91 -45.69
N GLN A 99 59.23 1.24 -44.62
CA GLN A 99 59.59 -0.16 -44.37
C GLN A 99 59.06 -1.07 -45.48
N TRP A 100 57.83 -0.85 -45.94
CA TRP A 100 57.27 -1.61 -47.07
C TRP A 100 58.09 -1.40 -48.36
N LEU A 101 58.56 -0.19 -48.63
CA LEU A 101 59.46 0.08 -49.76
C LEU A 101 60.84 -0.58 -49.58
N VAL A 102 61.34 -0.69 -48.35
CA VAL A 102 62.60 -1.42 -48.05
C VAL A 102 62.42 -2.90 -48.38
N ASP A 103 61.33 -3.51 -47.92
CA ASP A 103 61.05 -4.94 -48.14
C ASP A 103 60.95 -5.29 -49.64
N HIS A 104 60.59 -4.31 -50.48
CA HIS A 104 60.49 -4.46 -51.94
C HIS A 104 61.68 -3.85 -52.72
N GLY A 105 62.73 -3.40 -52.04
CA GLY A 105 63.94 -2.84 -52.66
C GLY A 105 63.76 -1.48 -53.33
N LEU A 106 62.68 -0.75 -53.03
CA LEU A 106 62.29 0.55 -53.61
C LEU A 106 62.63 1.76 -52.72
N HIS A 107 63.29 1.54 -51.58
CA HIS A 107 63.66 2.57 -50.59
C HIS A 107 64.31 3.85 -51.16
N ASN A 108 65.13 3.75 -52.22
CA ASN A 108 65.80 4.90 -52.86
C ASN A 108 64.84 5.92 -53.49
N HIS A 109 63.57 5.54 -53.71
CA HIS A 109 62.54 6.40 -54.30
C HIS A 109 61.60 7.03 -53.28
N TYR A 110 61.74 6.72 -51.99
CA TYR A 110 60.86 7.18 -50.93
C TYR A 110 60.69 8.72 -50.92
N GLN A 111 61.77 9.49 -51.03
CA GLN A 111 61.71 10.95 -51.05
C GLN A 111 60.97 11.53 -52.27
N LYS A 112 61.05 10.87 -53.43
CA LYS A 112 60.30 11.28 -54.64
C LYS A 112 58.82 10.94 -54.51
N LEU A 113 58.49 9.82 -53.88
CA LEU A 113 57.10 9.41 -53.62
C LEU A 113 56.42 10.35 -52.60
N LEU A 114 57.14 10.81 -51.57
CA LEU A 114 56.63 11.83 -50.66
C LEU A 114 56.33 13.17 -51.35
N GLN A 115 57.15 13.58 -52.33
CA GLN A 115 56.90 14.78 -53.15
C GLN A 115 55.68 14.64 -54.07
N MET A 116 55.23 13.41 -54.32
CA MET A 116 54.01 13.08 -55.07
C MET A 116 52.81 12.81 -54.15
N GLU A 117 52.89 13.23 -52.88
CA GLU A 117 51.83 13.06 -51.87
C GLU A 117 51.50 11.60 -51.51
N VAL A 118 52.42 10.66 -51.75
CA VAL A 118 52.30 9.27 -51.29
C VAL A 118 52.84 9.16 -49.86
N LEU A 119 51.98 9.29 -48.86
CA LEU A 119 52.38 9.43 -47.45
C LEU A 119 52.11 8.17 -46.60
N SER A 120 51.24 7.29 -47.09
CA SER A 120 50.79 6.07 -46.44
C SER A 120 50.71 4.89 -47.41
N LEU A 121 50.49 3.69 -46.88
CA LEU A 121 50.28 2.48 -47.69
C LEU A 121 48.97 2.54 -48.47
N GLU A 122 47.96 3.21 -47.93
CA GLU A 122 46.68 3.46 -48.56
C GLU A 122 46.83 4.30 -49.83
N ASP A 123 47.75 5.28 -49.84
CA ASP A 123 47.99 6.12 -51.00
C ASP A 123 48.54 5.31 -52.17
N VAL A 124 49.30 4.24 -51.91
CA VAL A 124 49.87 3.35 -52.94
C VAL A 124 48.77 2.72 -53.83
N TYR A 125 47.55 2.52 -53.31
CA TYR A 125 46.43 2.02 -54.10
C TYR A 125 45.88 3.01 -55.12
N TRP A 126 46.11 4.32 -54.94
CA TRP A 126 45.43 5.36 -55.69
C TRP A 126 46.36 6.13 -56.64
N VAL A 127 47.67 5.93 -56.53
CA VAL A 127 48.64 6.64 -57.38
C VAL A 127 48.58 6.12 -58.82
N GLU A 128 48.47 7.04 -59.78
CA GLU A 128 48.42 6.75 -61.20
C GLU A 128 49.79 6.31 -61.75
N ASP A 129 49.81 5.21 -62.51
CA ASP A 129 51.05 4.63 -63.04
C ASP A 129 51.84 5.58 -63.97
N ASN A 130 51.14 6.52 -64.63
CA ASN A 130 51.78 7.53 -65.47
C ASN A 130 52.62 8.52 -64.66
N ALA A 131 52.17 8.91 -63.47
CA ALA A 131 52.91 9.80 -62.57
C ALA A 131 54.13 9.08 -61.96
N VAL A 132 53.97 7.80 -61.60
CA VAL A 132 55.02 6.98 -60.99
C VAL A 132 56.11 6.61 -61.99
N ARG A 133 55.77 6.46 -63.27
CA ARG A 133 56.73 6.17 -64.35
C ARG A 133 57.82 7.24 -64.47
N VAL A 134 57.49 8.49 -64.21
CA VAL A 134 58.44 9.61 -64.21
C VAL A 134 59.35 9.57 -62.97
N ALA A 135 58.83 9.14 -61.81
CA ALA A 135 59.57 9.11 -60.55
C ALA A 135 60.50 7.89 -60.40
N LEU A 136 60.04 6.69 -60.80
CA LEU A 136 60.72 5.41 -60.60
C LEU A 136 61.57 4.95 -61.80
N GLY A 137 61.30 5.46 -63.00
CA GLY A 137 62.07 5.15 -64.21
C GLY A 137 62.22 3.64 -64.47
N LYS A 138 63.44 3.10 -64.30
CA LYS A 138 63.77 1.69 -64.55
C LYS A 138 63.19 0.72 -63.52
N ASP A 139 62.79 1.21 -62.33
CA ASP A 139 62.24 0.38 -61.25
C ASP A 139 60.71 0.25 -61.28
N LEU A 140 60.05 0.79 -62.31
CA LEU A 140 58.58 0.70 -62.46
C LEU A 140 58.04 -0.74 -62.44
N PRO A 141 58.67 -1.75 -63.08
CA PRO A 141 58.18 -3.13 -62.99
C PRO A 141 58.18 -3.68 -61.57
N ARG A 142 59.17 -3.32 -60.74
CA ARG A 142 59.25 -3.73 -59.33
C ARG A 142 58.16 -3.05 -58.49
N TRP A 143 57.84 -1.80 -58.78
CA TRP A 143 56.73 -1.09 -58.13
C TRP A 143 55.38 -1.74 -58.43
N ILE A 144 55.12 -2.08 -59.70
CA ILE A 144 53.88 -2.76 -60.09
C ILE A 144 53.78 -4.12 -59.38
N GLN A 145 54.88 -4.88 -59.31
CA GLN A 145 54.92 -6.15 -58.57
C GLN A 145 54.70 -5.95 -57.07
N ALA A 146 55.32 -4.94 -56.46
CA ALA A 146 55.14 -4.62 -55.04
C ALA A 146 53.67 -4.25 -54.75
N ARG A 147 53.06 -3.37 -55.55
CA ARG A 147 51.66 -2.95 -55.39
C ARG A 147 50.68 -4.12 -55.47
N GLN A 148 50.97 -5.15 -56.26
CA GLN A 148 50.16 -6.37 -56.33
C GLN A 148 50.22 -7.22 -55.05
N THR A 149 51.22 -7.01 -54.18
CA THR A 149 51.29 -7.68 -52.86
C THR A 149 50.38 -7.04 -51.81
N LEU A 150 49.77 -5.89 -52.12
CA LEU A 150 48.92 -5.18 -51.17
C LEU A 150 47.57 -5.88 -50.99
N PRO A 151 47.12 -6.12 -49.74
CA PRO A 151 45.85 -6.79 -49.48
C PRO A 151 44.65 -6.00 -50.02
N THR A 152 43.58 -6.69 -50.42
CA THR A 152 42.35 -6.02 -50.89
C THR A 152 41.34 -5.76 -49.76
N SER A 153 41.45 -6.46 -48.63
CA SER A 153 40.59 -6.27 -47.47
C SER A 153 41.21 -5.26 -46.49
N LYS A 154 40.36 -4.49 -45.79
CA LYS A 154 40.82 -3.54 -44.77
C LYS A 154 41.47 -4.26 -43.58
N GLU A 155 40.93 -5.40 -43.18
CA GLU A 155 41.42 -6.20 -42.05
C GLU A 155 42.83 -6.75 -42.33
N ASP A 156 43.06 -7.31 -43.52
CA ASP A 156 44.39 -7.84 -43.90
C ASP A 156 45.41 -6.71 -44.12
N LEU A 157 44.97 -5.55 -44.62
CA LEU A 157 45.83 -4.36 -44.74
C LEU A 157 46.26 -3.84 -43.36
N ASP A 158 45.36 -3.87 -42.38
CA ASP A 158 45.68 -3.45 -41.01
C ASP A 158 46.61 -4.46 -40.31
N VAL A 159 46.49 -5.76 -40.61
CA VAL A 159 47.46 -6.79 -40.21
C VAL A 159 48.84 -6.51 -40.82
N LEU A 160 48.91 -6.25 -42.14
CA LEU A 160 50.17 -5.93 -42.82
C LEU A 160 50.83 -4.66 -42.22
N LYS A 161 50.05 -3.61 -41.95
CA LYS A 161 50.56 -2.40 -41.29
C LYS A 161 51.12 -2.69 -39.90
N ALA A 162 50.45 -3.55 -39.12
CA ALA A 162 50.90 -3.93 -37.79
C ALA A 162 52.21 -4.72 -37.84
N ASP A 163 52.35 -5.64 -38.80
CA ASP A 163 53.58 -6.42 -39.01
C ASP A 163 54.75 -5.55 -39.45
N LEU A 164 54.54 -4.65 -40.42
CA LEU A 164 55.52 -3.67 -40.86
C LEU A 164 55.92 -2.72 -39.72
N TRP A 165 54.96 -2.27 -38.93
CA TRP A 165 55.23 -1.45 -37.74
C TRP A 165 56.06 -2.20 -36.70
N SER A 166 55.77 -3.48 -36.46
CA SER A 166 56.58 -4.34 -35.60
C SER A 166 58.03 -4.41 -36.09
N SER A 167 58.23 -4.52 -37.42
CA SER A 167 59.56 -4.49 -38.04
C SER A 167 60.27 -3.14 -37.85
N VAL A 168 59.55 -2.02 -38.03
CA VAL A 168 60.08 -0.67 -37.75
C VAL A 168 60.55 -0.55 -36.30
N VAL A 169 59.73 -1.01 -35.35
CA VAL A 169 60.04 -0.95 -33.92
C VAL A 169 61.24 -1.86 -33.58
N LYS A 170 61.31 -3.07 -34.14
CA LYS A 170 62.44 -4.00 -33.95
C LYS A 170 63.76 -3.46 -34.52
N ASN A 171 63.71 -2.75 -35.64
CA ASN A 171 64.88 -2.19 -36.30
C ASN A 171 65.32 -0.85 -35.69
N SER A 172 64.44 -0.17 -34.95
CA SER A 172 64.81 1.01 -34.17
C SER A 172 65.62 0.57 -32.94
N GLN A 173 66.85 1.07 -32.78
CA GLN A 173 67.77 0.71 -31.67
C GLN A 173 67.29 1.27 -30.31
N HIS A 174 66.10 0.88 -29.85
CA HIS A 174 65.60 1.18 -28.52
C HIS A 174 65.62 -0.11 -27.70
N GLN A 175 66.75 -0.36 -27.05
CA GLN A 175 66.87 -1.36 -25.99
C GLN A 175 66.02 -0.88 -24.80
N ASP A 176 64.82 -1.45 -24.60
CA ASP A 176 64.15 -1.63 -23.28
C ASP A 176 62.72 -2.20 -23.43
N ALA A 177 62.56 -3.35 -24.10
CA ALA A 177 61.26 -4.03 -24.21
C ALA A 177 61.27 -5.51 -23.77
N TRP A 178 62.40 -6.04 -23.28
CA TRP A 178 62.60 -7.49 -23.10
C TRP A 178 62.80 -7.96 -21.65
N THR A 179 62.24 -7.26 -20.66
CA THR A 179 62.24 -7.75 -19.26
C THR A 179 60.85 -7.87 -18.60
N TRP A 180 59.77 -7.47 -19.27
CA TRP A 180 58.41 -7.52 -18.69
C TRP A 180 57.45 -8.51 -19.37
N GLY A 181 57.79 -9.04 -20.56
CA GLY A 181 56.92 -9.94 -21.32
C GLY A 181 56.87 -11.40 -20.84
N GLY A 182 57.92 -11.89 -20.17
CA GLY A 182 58.00 -13.29 -19.75
C GLY A 182 57.06 -13.68 -18.61
N MET A 183 56.69 -12.73 -17.75
CA MET A 183 55.84 -12.98 -16.57
C MET A 183 54.33 -12.91 -16.90
N LEU A 184 53.97 -12.30 -18.05
CA LEU A 184 52.58 -12.16 -18.49
C LEU A 184 52.03 -13.45 -19.12
N VAL A 185 52.88 -14.24 -19.80
CA VAL A 185 52.46 -15.44 -20.56
C VAL A 185 51.99 -16.58 -19.65
N VAL A 186 52.59 -16.73 -18.47
CA VAL A 186 52.16 -17.74 -17.48
C VAL A 186 50.81 -17.36 -16.85
N SER A 187 50.57 -16.05 -16.67
CA SER A 187 49.33 -15.51 -16.10
C SER A 187 48.15 -15.58 -17.09
N VAL A 188 48.40 -15.30 -18.36
CA VAL A 188 47.39 -15.36 -19.44
C VAL A 188 46.99 -16.81 -19.76
N SER A 189 47.88 -17.78 -19.57
CA SER A 189 47.55 -19.21 -19.82
C SER A 189 46.61 -19.79 -18.77
N VAL A 190 46.77 -19.39 -17.50
CA VAL A 190 45.85 -19.79 -16.42
C VAL A 190 44.51 -19.03 -16.53
N ALA A 191 44.54 -17.74 -16.88
CA ALA A 191 43.33 -16.96 -17.11
C ALA A 191 42.53 -17.42 -18.35
N GLY A 192 43.20 -17.82 -19.43
CA GLY A 192 42.57 -18.37 -20.64
C GLY A 192 41.86 -19.70 -20.36
N LEU A 193 42.46 -20.58 -19.56
CA LEU A 193 41.85 -21.86 -19.14
C LEU A 193 40.62 -21.67 -18.24
N VAL A 194 40.66 -20.70 -17.32
CA VAL A 194 39.51 -20.35 -16.46
C VAL A 194 38.37 -19.72 -17.28
N THR A 195 38.70 -18.91 -18.29
CA THR A 195 37.71 -18.31 -19.20
C THR A 195 37.05 -19.36 -20.10
N LEU A 196 37.83 -20.33 -20.60
CA LEU A 196 37.29 -21.46 -21.39
C LEU A 196 36.37 -22.38 -20.55
N ALA A 197 36.71 -22.59 -19.27
CA ALA A 197 35.88 -23.33 -18.32
C ALA A 197 34.58 -22.58 -17.97
N ALA A 198 34.65 -21.27 -17.77
CA ALA A 198 33.48 -20.41 -17.51
C ALA A 198 32.52 -20.34 -18.72
N MET A 199 33.04 -20.36 -19.95
CA MET A 199 32.22 -20.35 -21.17
C MET A 199 31.53 -21.69 -21.46
N THR A 200 32.08 -22.80 -20.97
CA THR A 200 31.52 -24.15 -21.20
C THR A 200 30.59 -24.60 -20.07
N GLN A 201 30.63 -23.95 -18.90
CA GLN A 201 29.72 -24.22 -17.77
C GLN A 201 29.28 -22.90 -17.09
N PRO A 202 28.18 -22.27 -17.57
CA PRO A 202 27.69 -20.99 -17.03
C PRO A 202 27.29 -21.04 -15.54
N ALA A 203 27.07 -22.23 -14.99
CA ALA A 203 26.73 -22.44 -13.59
C ALA A 203 27.90 -22.20 -12.61
N LEU A 204 29.14 -22.12 -13.10
CA LEU A 204 30.36 -22.06 -12.26
C LEU A 204 30.98 -20.66 -12.12
N ALA A 205 30.54 -19.65 -12.88
CA ALA A 205 31.16 -18.31 -12.85
C ALA A 205 30.16 -17.17 -13.10
N PRO A 206 29.37 -16.77 -12.09
CA PRO A 206 28.44 -15.65 -12.20
C PRO A 206 29.12 -14.25 -12.24
N GLU A 207 30.44 -14.18 -12.09
CA GLU A 207 31.23 -12.94 -11.99
C GLU A 207 31.62 -12.31 -13.36
N ALA A 208 31.05 -12.77 -14.48
CA ALA A 208 31.41 -12.34 -15.83
C ALA A 208 30.97 -10.90 -16.24
N LYS A 209 30.69 -10.01 -15.28
CA LYS A 209 30.32 -8.60 -15.51
C LYS A 209 31.51 -7.63 -15.50
N HIS A 210 32.70 -8.05 -15.09
CA HIS A 210 33.84 -7.16 -14.86
C HIS A 210 34.94 -7.34 -15.91
N SER A 211 35.64 -6.26 -16.26
CA SER A 211 36.80 -6.36 -17.15
C SER A 211 37.90 -7.21 -16.51
N LEU A 212 38.70 -7.92 -17.31
CA LEU A 212 39.79 -8.77 -16.83
C LEU A 212 40.73 -8.00 -15.86
N LEU A 213 40.97 -6.72 -16.16
CA LEU A 213 41.76 -5.82 -15.31
C LEU A 213 41.07 -5.55 -13.96
N GLN A 214 39.77 -5.26 -13.93
CA GLN A 214 39.01 -5.06 -12.68
C GLN A 214 38.99 -6.34 -11.83
N TYR A 215 38.84 -7.50 -12.48
CA TYR A 215 38.85 -8.80 -11.80
C TYR A 215 40.21 -9.09 -11.14
N VAL A 216 41.31 -8.92 -11.87
CA VAL A 216 42.68 -9.17 -11.39
C VAL A 216 43.10 -8.15 -10.33
N THR A 217 42.70 -6.88 -10.46
CA THR A 217 43.01 -5.82 -9.48
C THR A 217 42.06 -5.80 -8.28
N GLY A 218 41.00 -6.63 -8.29
CA GLY A 218 39.98 -6.67 -7.25
C GLY A 218 39.15 -5.39 -7.14
N LYS A 219 39.11 -4.56 -8.20
CA LYS A 219 38.39 -3.28 -8.26
C LYS A 219 36.93 -3.47 -8.70
N TYR A 220 36.21 -4.33 -7.98
CA TYR A 220 34.79 -4.57 -8.21
C TYR A 220 34.07 -4.79 -6.88
N LEU A 221 32.78 -4.44 -6.84
CA LEU A 221 31.92 -4.59 -5.67
C LEU A 221 31.81 -6.07 -5.27
N LEU A 222 32.17 -6.39 -4.02
CA LEU A 222 32.03 -7.74 -3.48
C LEU A 222 30.99 -7.73 -2.35
N PRO A 223 29.80 -8.34 -2.54
CA PRO A 223 28.73 -8.32 -1.54
C PRO A 223 29.16 -8.84 -0.16
N GLY A 224 30.01 -9.87 -0.13
CA GLY A 224 30.56 -10.43 1.11
C GLY A 224 31.50 -9.50 1.89
N ASN A 225 32.01 -8.43 1.29
CA ASN A 225 32.81 -7.42 1.98
C ASN A 225 31.96 -6.23 2.48
N CYS A 226 30.71 -6.12 2.03
CA CYS A 226 29.82 -5.04 2.42
C CYS A 226 29.39 -5.21 3.89
N ARG A 227 29.24 -4.09 4.61
CA ARG A 227 28.92 -4.09 6.05
C ARG A 227 27.65 -3.33 6.32
N VAL A 228 26.78 -3.89 7.16
CA VAL A 228 25.53 -3.26 7.59
C VAL A 228 25.67 -2.81 9.03
N HIS A 229 25.29 -1.56 9.30
CA HIS A 229 25.30 -0.97 10.63
C HIS A 229 23.96 -0.34 10.95
N PHE A 230 23.27 -0.87 11.94
CA PHE A 230 21.99 -0.37 12.43
C PHE A 230 22.23 0.79 13.40
N GLU A 231 21.50 1.89 13.25
CA GLU A 231 21.64 3.09 14.10
C GLU A 231 20.80 3.01 15.38
N TRP A 232 20.37 1.82 15.77
CA TRP A 232 19.59 1.57 16.98
C TRP A 232 20.12 0.36 17.75
N GLU A 233 19.76 0.28 19.03
CA GLU A 233 20.00 -0.88 19.89
C GLU A 233 18.75 -1.74 20.00
N GLU A 234 18.92 -3.07 20.15
CA GLU A 234 17.79 -3.97 20.29
C GLU A 234 17.46 -4.25 21.76
N PRO A 235 16.16 -4.34 22.11
CA PRO A 235 14.99 -4.15 21.24
C PRO A 235 14.61 -2.66 21.06
N GLN A 236 14.12 -2.31 19.87
CA GLN A 236 13.70 -0.96 19.51
C GLN A 236 12.17 -0.85 19.53
N LEU A 237 11.62 0.32 19.90
CA LEU A 237 10.16 0.54 19.86
C LEU A 237 9.67 0.73 18.42
N VAL A 238 8.43 0.36 18.13
CA VAL A 238 7.76 0.70 16.85
C VAL A 238 7.49 2.21 16.75
N GLY A 239 7.26 2.68 15.53
CA GLY A 239 6.88 4.06 15.23
C GLY A 239 7.99 5.01 14.83
N GLU A 240 9.19 4.83 15.38
CA GLU A 240 10.33 5.65 14.97
C GLU A 240 10.83 5.24 13.58
N THR A 241 11.40 6.21 12.85
CA THR A 241 12.07 5.91 11.58
C THR A 241 13.38 5.17 11.85
N MET A 242 13.43 3.89 11.50
CA MET A 242 14.59 3.03 11.63
C MET A 242 15.59 3.33 10.53
N THR A 243 16.82 3.66 10.93
CA THR A 243 17.90 3.96 9.98
C THR A 243 19.03 2.96 10.11
N PHE A 244 19.50 2.44 8.99
CA PHE A 244 20.74 1.67 8.94
C PHE A 244 21.56 1.98 7.70
N ASN A 245 22.87 1.86 7.86
CA ASN A 245 23.84 2.16 6.83
C ASN A 245 24.40 0.88 6.23
N VAL A 246 24.48 0.82 4.90
CA VAL A 246 25.21 -0.20 4.17
C VAL A 246 26.47 0.42 3.59
N LYS A 247 27.64 -0.07 4.02
CA LYS A 247 28.93 0.36 3.49
C LYS A 247 29.44 -0.65 2.47
N PHE A 248 29.78 -0.17 1.28
CA PHE A 248 30.19 -0.97 0.14
C PHE A 248 31.70 -0.99 -0.02
N TYR A 249 32.24 -2.18 -0.29
CA TYR A 249 33.67 -2.40 -0.41
C TYR A 249 34.01 -3.26 -1.63
N GLN A 250 35.14 -2.95 -2.24
CA GLN A 250 35.74 -3.72 -3.31
C GLN A 250 36.33 -5.03 -2.76
N ARG A 251 36.61 -6.00 -3.65
CA ARG A 251 37.32 -7.25 -3.28
C ARG A 251 38.68 -6.98 -2.62
N ASN A 252 39.40 -5.94 -3.03
CA ASN A 252 40.67 -5.53 -2.44
C ASN A 252 40.53 -4.76 -1.11
N GLY A 253 39.31 -4.55 -0.61
CA GLY A 253 39.03 -3.88 0.66
C GLY A 253 38.88 -2.35 0.60
N GLN A 254 39.06 -1.73 -0.57
CA GLN A 254 38.86 -0.27 -0.74
C GLN A 254 37.36 0.09 -0.78
N PRO A 255 36.97 1.31 -0.37
CA PRO A 255 35.59 1.80 -0.52
C PRO A 255 35.10 1.70 -1.97
N TYR A 256 33.87 1.22 -2.16
CA TYR A 256 33.24 1.16 -3.48
C TYR A 256 32.15 2.22 -3.59
N PRO A 257 32.20 3.16 -4.56
CA PRO A 257 31.15 4.15 -4.75
C PRO A 257 29.89 3.48 -5.32
N ILE A 258 28.81 3.45 -4.54
CA ILE A 258 27.56 2.77 -4.91
C ILE A 258 26.71 3.69 -5.80
N CYS A 259 26.01 3.11 -6.78
CA CYS A 259 25.07 3.83 -7.64
C CYS A 259 23.86 2.96 -8.01
N ASP A 260 22.85 3.57 -8.65
CA ASP A 260 21.60 2.90 -9.03
C ASP A 260 21.80 1.68 -9.95
N LYS A 261 22.94 1.58 -10.64
CA LYS A 261 23.26 0.45 -11.54
C LYS A 261 23.71 -0.81 -10.82
N ASP A 262 24.08 -0.72 -9.54
CA ASP A 262 24.62 -1.84 -8.77
C ASP A 262 23.53 -2.80 -8.27
N ASN A 263 22.24 -2.49 -8.47
CA ASN A 263 21.08 -3.30 -8.07
C ASN A 263 21.10 -3.67 -6.57
N LEU A 264 21.24 -2.65 -5.71
CA LEU A 264 21.01 -2.80 -4.28
C LEU A 264 19.51 -3.07 -4.04
N ILE A 265 19.20 -4.18 -3.40
CA ILE A 265 17.85 -4.57 -3.03
C ILE A 265 17.83 -4.70 -1.50
N VAL A 266 16.88 -4.01 -0.87
CA VAL A 266 16.61 -4.16 0.55
C VAL A 266 15.16 -4.61 0.71
N GLU A 267 14.98 -5.73 1.39
CA GLU A 267 13.66 -6.26 1.74
C GLU A 267 13.55 -6.31 3.27
N VAL A 268 12.62 -5.55 3.82
CA VAL A 268 12.21 -5.66 5.22
C VAL A 268 10.87 -6.37 5.24
N SER A 269 10.73 -7.43 6.05
CA SER A 269 9.51 -8.25 6.06
C SER A 269 9.19 -8.86 7.42
N GLN A 270 7.91 -9.08 7.69
CA GLN A 270 7.40 -9.85 8.84
C GLN A 270 6.42 -10.90 8.30
N GLY A 271 6.78 -12.18 8.40
CA GLY A 271 6.02 -13.25 7.76
C GLY A 271 5.95 -13.05 6.24
N ASN A 272 4.74 -12.89 5.71
CA ASN A 272 4.50 -12.65 4.27
C ASN A 272 4.35 -11.15 3.92
N SER A 273 4.41 -10.26 4.90
CA SER A 273 4.22 -8.82 4.70
C SER A 273 5.57 -8.14 4.52
N SER A 274 5.74 -7.35 3.45
CA SER A 274 6.91 -6.51 3.20
C SER A 274 6.67 -5.07 3.68
N ILE A 275 7.70 -4.43 4.22
CA ILE A 275 7.72 -3.01 4.59
C ILE A 275 8.43 -2.22 3.51
N ALA A 276 7.88 -1.06 3.14
CA ALA A 276 8.53 -0.15 2.22
C ALA A 276 9.81 0.45 2.83
N THR A 277 10.90 0.41 2.09
CA THR A 277 12.19 0.99 2.49
C THR A 277 12.56 2.13 1.57
N PHE A 278 13.06 3.21 2.16
CA PHE A 278 13.69 4.31 1.45
C PHE A 278 15.20 4.12 1.47
N ILE A 279 15.86 4.32 0.32
CA ILE A 279 17.29 4.13 0.15
C ILE A 279 17.89 5.41 -0.43
N GLU A 280 18.79 6.05 0.31
CA GLU A 280 19.62 7.15 -0.16
C GLU A 280 21.02 6.61 -0.48
N LEU A 281 21.36 6.54 -1.77
CA LEU A 281 22.72 6.21 -2.18
C LEU A 281 23.57 7.47 -2.13
N GLY A 282 24.71 7.43 -1.41
CA GLY A 282 25.79 8.41 -1.46
C GLY A 282 25.34 9.87 -1.49
N GLY A 283 25.38 10.54 -0.34
CA GLY A 283 25.09 11.99 -0.25
C GLY A 283 25.97 12.84 -1.18
N THR A 284 25.69 14.14 -1.26
CA THR A 284 26.47 15.09 -2.08
C THR A 284 27.94 15.23 -1.64
N ASP A 285 28.30 14.69 -0.47
CA ASP A 285 29.67 14.59 0.02
C ASP A 285 30.39 13.37 -0.61
N PRO A 286 31.49 13.58 -1.37
CA PRO A 286 32.30 12.50 -1.93
C PRO A 286 32.80 11.46 -0.92
N LEU A 287 32.91 11.83 0.36
CA LEU A 287 33.31 10.92 1.44
C LEU A 287 32.25 9.87 1.79
N LEU A 288 30.98 10.11 1.43
CA LEU A 288 29.86 9.22 1.68
C LEU A 288 29.49 8.36 0.45
N ALA A 289 30.23 8.49 -0.65
CA ALA A 289 29.92 7.80 -1.91
C ALA A 289 29.85 6.27 -1.79
N ASN A 290 30.50 5.68 -0.77
CA ASN A 290 30.47 4.24 -0.51
C ASN A 290 29.40 3.78 0.48
N THR A 291 28.44 4.64 0.83
CA THR A 291 27.42 4.36 1.84
C THR A 291 26.03 4.52 1.22
N ALA A 292 25.14 3.57 1.52
CA ALA A 292 23.70 3.73 1.33
C ALA A 292 23.05 3.84 2.70
N VAL A 293 22.21 4.86 2.88
CA VAL A 293 21.38 5.03 4.07
C VAL A 293 20.03 4.45 3.76
N VAL A 294 19.58 3.50 4.57
CA VAL A 294 18.28 2.86 4.43
C VAL A 294 17.41 3.29 5.59
N LYS A 295 16.22 3.80 5.28
CA LYS A 295 15.22 4.24 6.25
C LYS A 295 13.92 3.46 6.06
N PHE A 296 13.28 3.06 7.13
CA PHE A 296 11.96 2.43 7.10
C PHE A 296 11.27 2.60 8.45
N THR A 297 9.96 2.48 8.49
CA THR A 297 9.19 2.57 9.74
C THR A 297 8.49 1.26 10.00
N VAL A 298 8.60 0.76 11.23
CA VAL A 298 7.89 -0.45 11.66
C VAL A 298 6.71 -0.02 12.51
N ARG A 299 5.51 -0.46 12.13
CA ARG A 299 4.27 -0.19 12.87
C ARG A 299 3.82 -1.33 13.76
N HIS A 300 4.15 -2.58 13.40
CA HIS A 300 3.72 -3.74 14.18
C HIS A 300 4.87 -4.29 15.02
N ALA A 301 4.59 -4.55 16.29
CA ALA A 301 5.56 -5.18 17.15
C ALA A 301 5.82 -6.62 16.70
N GLY A 302 7.05 -7.10 16.92
CA GLY A 302 7.44 -8.47 16.61
C GLY A 302 8.78 -8.58 15.91
N GLN A 303 9.04 -9.76 15.35
CA GLN A 303 10.31 -10.08 14.71
C GLN A 303 10.24 -9.87 13.19
N TYR A 304 11.22 -9.13 12.66
CA TYR A 304 11.35 -8.79 11.26
C TYR A 304 12.62 -9.39 10.65
N ARG A 305 12.52 -9.74 9.37
CA ARG A 305 13.63 -10.18 8.52
C ARG A 305 14.03 -9.03 7.59
N ILE A 306 15.27 -8.58 7.72
CA ILE A 306 15.89 -7.55 6.88
C ILE A 306 16.92 -8.22 5.97
N ALA A 307 16.61 -8.35 4.69
CA ALA A 307 17.51 -8.87 3.66
C ALA A 307 18.08 -7.71 2.85
N VAL A 308 19.40 -7.54 2.94
CA VAL A 308 20.17 -6.65 2.08
C VAL A 308 20.90 -7.50 1.03
N GLN A 309 20.68 -7.20 -0.24
CA GLN A 309 21.20 -7.94 -1.39
C GLN A 309 21.77 -6.99 -2.44
N ILE A 310 22.75 -7.48 -3.21
CA ILE A 310 23.29 -6.80 -4.39
C ILE A 310 23.12 -7.79 -5.55
N GLY A 311 22.24 -7.47 -6.49
CA GLY A 311 21.75 -8.43 -7.48
C GLY A 311 21.07 -9.62 -6.79
N SER A 312 21.60 -10.83 -7.00
CA SER A 312 21.07 -12.07 -6.39
C SER A 312 21.84 -12.53 -5.15
N TYR A 313 22.78 -11.72 -4.63
CA TYR A 313 23.68 -12.12 -3.54
C TYR A 313 23.41 -11.32 -2.27
N HIS A 314 23.33 -12.03 -1.14
CA HIS A 314 23.28 -11.39 0.18
C HIS A 314 24.62 -10.75 0.54
N VAL A 315 24.55 -9.59 1.19
CA VAL A 315 25.72 -8.99 1.85
C VAL A 315 26.08 -9.75 3.12
N HIS A 316 27.27 -9.49 3.67
CA HIS A 316 27.71 -10.15 4.90
C HIS A 316 26.71 -9.96 6.06
N GLY A 317 26.28 -11.08 6.65
CA GLY A 317 25.34 -11.12 7.77
C GLY A 317 23.85 -11.05 7.39
N SER A 318 23.53 -10.79 6.12
CA SER A 318 22.16 -10.77 5.61
C SER A 318 21.65 -12.20 5.35
N PRO A 319 20.39 -12.55 5.69
CA PRO A 319 19.38 -11.68 6.30
C PRO A 319 19.55 -11.50 7.82
N PHE A 320 19.19 -10.32 8.32
CA PHE A 320 19.20 -9.98 9.74
C PHE A 320 17.81 -10.18 10.35
N LEU A 321 17.74 -10.72 11.57
CA LEU A 321 16.50 -10.76 12.36
C LEU A 321 16.54 -9.65 13.41
N LYS A 322 15.51 -8.80 13.43
CA LYS A 322 15.39 -7.66 14.35
C LYS A 322 14.06 -7.72 15.08
N THR A 323 14.07 -7.45 16.38
CA THR A 323 12.84 -7.45 17.19
C THR A 323 12.43 -6.03 17.56
N PHE A 324 11.17 -5.70 17.29
CA PHE A 324 10.55 -4.42 17.63
C PHE A 324 9.49 -4.63 18.71
N LEU A 325 9.48 -3.76 19.72
CA LEU A 325 8.51 -3.76 20.81
C LEU A 325 7.41 -2.73 20.57
N PRO A 326 6.21 -2.93 21.14
CA PRO A 326 5.15 -1.93 21.14
C PRO A 326 5.64 -0.58 21.69
N GLY A 327 5.14 0.52 21.14
CA GLY A 327 5.40 1.88 21.57
C GLY A 327 4.75 2.22 22.92
N GLN A 328 4.81 3.50 23.28
CA GLN A 328 4.15 4.01 24.49
C GLN A 328 2.63 3.99 24.35
N GLN A 329 1.93 3.91 25.49
CA GLN A 329 0.47 3.97 25.51
C GLN A 329 -0.04 5.25 24.84
N ASP A 330 -0.92 5.09 23.84
CA ASP A 330 -1.61 6.19 23.18
C ASP A 330 -3.07 6.24 23.67
N PRO A 331 -3.57 7.38 24.17
CA PRO A 331 -4.95 7.51 24.66
C PRO A 331 -6.03 7.27 23.59
N ASN A 332 -5.75 7.57 22.32
CA ASN A 332 -6.71 7.44 21.23
C ASN A 332 -6.80 5.99 20.71
N LYS A 333 -5.76 5.17 20.92
CA LYS A 333 -5.76 3.74 20.59
C LYS A 333 -6.06 2.83 21.77
N THR A 334 -5.78 3.30 22.99
CA THR A 334 -6.16 2.61 24.21
C THR A 334 -7.68 2.59 24.35
N VAL A 335 -8.25 1.39 24.46
CA VAL A 335 -9.69 1.20 24.37
C VAL A 335 -10.25 0.34 25.49
N PHE A 336 -11.48 0.62 25.89
CA PHE A 336 -12.30 -0.36 26.58
C PHE A 336 -12.64 -1.53 25.66
N VAL A 337 -12.29 -2.74 26.09
CA VAL A 337 -12.62 -3.98 25.40
C VAL A 337 -14.09 -4.28 25.65
N ARG A 338 -14.81 -4.63 24.58
CA ARG A 338 -16.26 -4.88 24.59
C ARG A 338 -17.08 -3.68 25.07
N ASN A 339 -16.70 -2.48 24.64
CA ASN A 339 -17.34 -1.24 25.05
C ASN A 339 -18.81 -1.12 24.58
N SER A 340 -19.63 -0.40 25.34
CA SER A 340 -20.94 0.05 24.91
C SER A 340 -21.15 1.48 25.41
N SER A 341 -21.83 2.30 24.61
CA SER A 341 -22.20 3.67 24.99
C SER A 341 -23.01 3.74 26.30
N THR A 342 -23.61 2.63 26.72
CA THR A 342 -24.25 2.49 28.02
C THR A 342 -23.80 1.22 28.74
N VAL A 343 -23.41 1.34 30.00
CA VAL A 343 -23.07 0.23 30.90
C VAL A 343 -24.20 0.04 31.91
N VAL A 344 -24.68 -1.20 32.07
CA VAL A 344 -25.72 -1.53 33.05
C VAL A 344 -25.11 -2.17 34.29
N CYS A 345 -25.23 -1.47 35.41
CA CYS A 345 -24.72 -1.88 36.72
C CYS A 345 -25.88 -2.23 37.68
N THR A 346 -25.56 -2.90 38.78
CA THR A 346 -26.52 -3.14 39.88
C THR A 346 -26.00 -2.50 41.15
N ALA A 347 -26.82 -1.73 41.84
CA ALA A 347 -26.45 -1.08 43.09
C ALA A 347 -25.97 -2.12 44.12
N GLY A 348 -24.86 -1.81 44.80
CA GLY A 348 -24.17 -2.67 45.76
C GLY A 348 -23.35 -3.81 45.13
N ILE A 349 -23.31 -3.94 43.81
CA ILE A 349 -22.52 -4.97 43.11
C ILE A 349 -21.42 -4.29 42.29
N ALA A 350 -20.17 -4.65 42.54
CA ALA A 350 -19.04 -4.17 41.75
C ALA A 350 -19.12 -4.72 40.31
N HIS A 351 -19.03 -3.81 39.33
CA HIS A 351 -18.97 -4.13 37.92
C HIS A 351 -17.54 -3.96 37.42
N SER A 352 -17.05 -4.86 36.56
CA SER A 352 -15.69 -4.82 36.03
C SER A 352 -15.70 -4.58 34.52
N MET A 353 -14.95 -3.59 34.09
CA MET A 353 -14.66 -3.27 32.69
C MET A 353 -13.17 -3.50 32.44
N THR A 354 -12.81 -3.73 31.18
CA THR A 354 -11.43 -4.06 30.80
C THR A 354 -10.93 -3.05 29.78
N ILE A 355 -9.74 -2.54 29.98
CA ILE A 355 -9.03 -1.61 29.12
C ILE A 355 -7.84 -2.37 28.54
N GLU A 356 -7.64 -2.25 27.24
CA GLU A 356 -6.41 -2.68 26.56
C GLU A 356 -5.54 -1.45 26.30
N PRO A 357 -4.41 -1.31 27.01
CA PRO A 357 -3.42 -0.30 26.71
C PRO A 357 -2.80 -0.61 25.35
N ARG A 358 -2.92 0.32 24.40
CA ARG A 358 -2.39 0.18 23.05
C ARG A 358 -1.53 1.36 22.69
N ASP A 359 -0.53 1.12 21.85
CA ASP A 359 0.27 2.19 21.26
C ASP A 359 -0.43 2.83 20.06
N GLU A 360 0.19 3.85 19.46
CA GLU A 360 -0.39 4.60 18.34
C GLU A 360 -0.66 3.74 17.08
N TYR A 361 -0.06 2.54 16.99
CA TYR A 361 -0.19 1.59 15.88
C TYR A 361 -1.01 0.35 16.25
N ASP A 362 -1.79 0.43 17.32
CA ASP A 362 -2.72 -0.61 17.78
C ASP A 362 -2.04 -1.88 18.34
N ASN A 363 -0.75 -1.81 18.69
CA ASN A 363 -0.10 -2.92 19.39
C ASN A 363 -0.44 -2.87 20.88
N LEU A 364 -0.67 -4.04 21.49
CA LEU A 364 -0.80 -4.14 22.95
C LEU A 364 0.50 -3.73 23.64
N CYS A 365 0.43 -2.74 24.52
CA CYS A 365 1.59 -2.28 25.26
C CYS A 365 2.09 -3.35 26.25
N ILE A 366 3.41 -3.43 26.38
CA ILE A 366 4.09 -4.30 27.34
C ILE A 366 4.70 -3.40 28.40
N PHE A 367 4.52 -3.76 29.68
CA PHE A 367 5.04 -2.98 30.80
C PHE A 367 6.19 -3.69 31.50
N GLY A 368 7.23 -2.93 31.82
CA GLY A 368 8.37 -3.41 32.59
C GLY A 368 8.03 -3.69 34.06
N ILE A 369 8.92 -4.40 34.76
CA ILE A 369 8.74 -4.77 36.18
C ILE A 369 8.61 -3.54 37.10
N ASN A 370 9.19 -2.41 36.70
CA ASN A 370 9.22 -1.17 37.49
C ASN A 370 8.15 -0.15 37.06
N GLU A 371 7.36 -0.45 36.04
CA GLU A 371 6.31 0.43 35.53
C GLU A 371 4.98 0.06 36.18
N ASN A 372 4.22 1.06 36.65
CA ASN A 372 2.84 0.84 37.06
C ASN A 372 1.91 1.17 35.87
N PRO A 373 1.28 0.17 35.24
CA PRO A 373 0.51 0.39 34.01
C PRO A 373 -0.74 1.24 34.20
N VAL A 374 -1.17 1.40 35.46
CA VAL A 374 -2.34 2.16 35.88
C VAL A 374 -2.01 3.64 36.12
N ASP A 375 -0.73 4.00 36.23
CA ASP A 375 -0.34 5.39 36.44
C ASP A 375 -0.81 6.27 35.26
N GLY A 376 -1.29 7.47 35.58
CA GLY A 376 -1.82 8.40 34.59
C GLY A 376 -3.31 8.24 34.27
N TYR A 377 -3.93 7.10 34.59
CA TYR A 377 -5.37 6.91 34.41
C TYR A 377 -6.18 7.70 35.45
N LYS A 378 -7.22 8.40 34.99
CA LYS A 378 -8.17 9.11 35.84
C LYS A 378 -9.60 8.78 35.42
N VAL A 379 -10.40 8.34 36.39
CA VAL A 379 -11.82 8.03 36.19
C VAL A 379 -12.64 9.12 36.86
N ARG A 380 -13.53 9.76 36.11
CA ARG A 380 -14.50 10.74 36.62
C ARG A 380 -15.90 10.25 36.34
N ILE A 381 -16.72 10.13 37.38
CA ILE A 381 -18.12 9.72 37.30
C ILE A 381 -18.98 10.81 37.91
N THR A 382 -19.91 11.33 37.13
CA THR A 382 -20.86 12.37 37.54
C THR A 382 -22.29 11.87 37.40
N GLN A 383 -23.17 12.25 38.33
CA GLN A 383 -24.58 11.89 38.22
C GLN A 383 -25.29 12.76 37.17
N ILE A 384 -26.00 12.13 36.24
CA ILE A 384 -26.78 12.84 35.23
C ILE A 384 -28.07 13.36 35.87
N GLY A 385 -28.31 14.67 35.74
CA GLY A 385 -29.53 15.32 36.20
C GLY A 385 -29.56 15.80 37.66
N ALA A 386 -28.42 15.82 38.36
CA ALA A 386 -28.33 16.46 39.67
C ALA A 386 -28.37 17.99 39.55
N SER A 387 -29.08 18.69 40.46
CA SER A 387 -29.07 20.16 40.52
C SER A 387 -27.64 20.66 40.80
N PRO A 388 -27.17 21.75 40.15
CA PRO A 388 -25.82 22.29 40.35
C PRO A 388 -25.45 22.50 41.83
N ASP A 389 -26.44 22.87 42.66
CA ASP A 389 -26.27 23.16 44.09
C ASP A 389 -26.10 21.92 44.99
N LYS A 390 -26.23 20.71 44.46
CA LYS A 390 -26.07 19.43 45.19
C LYS A 390 -24.87 18.60 44.73
N LEU A 391 -24.03 19.16 43.85
CA LEU A 391 -22.78 18.52 43.44
C LEU A 391 -21.77 18.60 44.59
N SER A 392 -21.68 17.55 45.39
CA SER A 392 -20.43 17.29 46.10
C SER A 392 -19.33 17.09 45.05
N PRO A 393 -18.17 17.77 45.13
CA PRO A 393 -17.10 17.72 44.12
C PRO A 393 -16.38 16.36 43.99
N GLY A 394 -16.95 15.28 44.55
CA GLY A 394 -16.39 13.94 44.58
C GLY A 394 -16.94 13.03 43.48
N ASN A 395 -16.18 11.98 43.16
CA ASN A 395 -16.56 10.94 42.23
C ASN A 395 -17.84 10.23 42.70
N CYS A 396 -18.86 10.11 41.84
CA CYS A 396 -20.09 9.39 42.16
C CYS A 396 -19.85 7.87 42.00
N GLY A 397 -19.40 7.21 43.07
CA GLY A 397 -19.12 5.76 43.08
C GLY A 397 -17.68 5.45 43.49
N ASP A 398 -17.45 4.21 43.93
CA ASP A 398 -16.12 3.71 44.24
C ASP A 398 -15.48 3.09 42.99
N THR A 399 -14.22 3.41 42.74
CA THR A 399 -13.50 3.03 41.51
C THR A 399 -12.12 2.50 41.84
N SER A 400 -11.75 1.35 41.29
CA SER A 400 -10.40 0.80 41.40
C SER A 400 -9.87 0.34 40.04
N LEU A 401 -8.57 0.52 39.81
CA LEU A 401 -7.88 0.06 38.60
C LEU A 401 -6.81 -0.95 39.01
N GLU A 402 -6.80 -2.12 38.35
CA GLU A 402 -5.85 -3.20 38.59
C GLU A 402 -5.27 -3.69 37.27
N TYR A 403 -3.95 -3.86 37.15
CA TYR A 403 -3.34 -4.45 35.96
C TYR A 403 -3.29 -5.98 36.04
N ASP A 404 -3.80 -6.64 34.99
CA ASP A 404 -3.80 -8.08 34.76
C ASP A 404 -2.66 -8.44 33.80
N ALA A 405 -1.46 -8.64 34.36
CA ALA A 405 -0.24 -8.86 33.58
C ALA A 405 -0.29 -10.07 32.62
N PRO A 406 -0.85 -11.24 33.00
CA PRO A 406 -0.98 -12.37 32.07
C PRO A 406 -1.78 -12.06 30.80
N ASN A 407 -2.78 -11.19 30.93
CA ASN A 407 -3.67 -10.81 29.82
C ASN A 407 -3.32 -9.44 29.21
N GLN A 408 -2.29 -8.76 29.74
CA GLN A 408 -1.85 -7.42 29.34
C GLN A 408 -2.98 -6.37 29.35
N ARG A 409 -3.86 -6.43 30.34
CA ARG A 409 -5.09 -5.62 30.39
C ARG A 409 -5.22 -4.88 31.72
N ILE A 410 -5.85 -3.71 31.72
CA ILE A 410 -6.22 -2.99 32.94
C ILE A 410 -7.69 -3.25 33.25
N ARG A 411 -8.01 -3.65 34.47
CA ARG A 411 -9.38 -3.86 34.95
C ARG A 411 -9.83 -2.65 35.73
N LEU A 412 -10.85 -1.95 35.23
CA LEU A 412 -11.57 -0.91 35.95
C LEU A 412 -12.77 -1.54 36.68
N ARG A 413 -12.76 -1.51 38.01
CA ARG A 413 -13.94 -1.85 38.80
C ARG A 413 -14.65 -0.59 39.23
N VAL A 414 -15.98 -0.59 39.08
CA VAL A 414 -16.86 0.49 39.53
C VAL A 414 -17.96 -0.09 40.42
N SER A 415 -18.32 0.61 41.50
CA SER A 415 -19.44 0.23 42.35
C SER A 415 -20.21 1.44 42.85
N PHE A 416 -21.51 1.26 43.07
CA PHE A 416 -22.44 2.33 43.36
C PHE A 416 -23.38 1.91 44.48
N ASP A 417 -23.60 2.78 45.46
CA ASP A 417 -24.49 2.49 46.59
C ASP A 417 -25.98 2.64 46.26
N LYS A 418 -26.31 3.44 45.25
CA LYS A 418 -27.70 3.78 44.89
C LYS A 418 -27.92 3.67 43.39
N GLY A 419 -29.15 3.32 43.01
CA GLY A 419 -29.58 3.39 41.62
C GLY A 419 -29.63 4.83 41.08
N GLY A 420 -29.42 4.96 39.77
CA GLY A 420 -29.39 6.24 39.07
C GLY A 420 -28.70 6.16 37.71
N CYS A 421 -28.68 7.27 36.97
CA CYS A 421 -27.94 7.42 35.73
C CYS A 421 -26.71 8.31 35.96
N TYR A 422 -25.56 7.87 35.47
CA TYR A 422 -24.27 8.53 35.66
C TYR A 422 -23.55 8.63 34.33
N ARG A 423 -22.61 9.57 34.20
CA ARG A 423 -21.69 9.67 33.08
C ARG A 423 -20.28 9.40 33.58
N ALA A 424 -19.59 8.47 32.95
CA ALA A 424 -18.19 8.20 33.22
C ALA A 424 -17.32 8.77 32.09
N THR A 425 -16.21 9.37 32.48
CA THR A 425 -15.13 9.79 31.58
C THR A 425 -13.82 9.25 32.12
N VAL A 426 -13.10 8.51 31.28
CA VAL A 426 -11.80 7.93 31.60
C VAL A 426 -10.74 8.58 30.71
N SER A 427 -9.69 9.07 31.34
CA SER A 427 -8.57 9.74 30.66
C SER A 427 -7.24 9.15 31.07
N LEU A 428 -6.26 9.22 30.17
CA LEU A 428 -4.87 8.88 30.38
C LEU A 428 -4.05 10.17 30.25
N ASN A 429 -3.29 10.54 31.28
CA ASN A 429 -2.45 11.75 31.32
C ASN A 429 -3.19 13.05 30.96
N GLY A 430 -4.50 13.11 31.24
CA GLY A 430 -5.35 14.27 30.95
C GLY A 430 -6.10 14.20 29.62
N THR A 431 -5.71 13.32 28.70
CA THR A 431 -6.39 13.10 27.42
C THR A 431 -7.46 12.01 27.57
N GLN A 432 -8.69 12.29 27.17
CA GLN A 432 -9.78 11.32 27.20
C GLN A 432 -9.48 10.15 26.26
N LEU A 433 -9.76 8.92 26.71
CA LEU A 433 -9.63 7.75 25.84
C LEU A 433 -10.68 7.83 24.72
N HIS A 434 -10.36 7.30 23.53
CA HIS A 434 -11.26 7.36 22.36
C HIS A 434 -12.69 6.89 22.67
N ASN A 435 -12.84 5.77 23.38
CA ASN A 435 -14.12 5.25 23.84
C ASN A 435 -14.29 5.33 25.37
N GLY A 436 -13.62 6.30 25.99
CA GLY A 436 -13.56 6.51 27.43
C GLY A 436 -14.74 7.27 28.03
N GLU A 437 -15.70 7.70 27.22
CA GLU A 437 -16.94 8.35 27.69
C GLU A 437 -18.15 7.47 27.41
N PHE A 438 -18.90 7.17 28.47
CA PHE A 438 -20.09 6.34 28.40
C PHE A 438 -21.03 6.62 29.58
N ASP A 439 -22.31 6.33 29.39
CA ASP A 439 -23.31 6.47 30.42
C ASP A 439 -23.42 5.16 31.23
N ILE A 440 -23.66 5.25 32.53
CA ILE A 440 -23.82 4.12 33.44
C ILE A 440 -25.23 4.18 34.03
N ILE A 441 -26.03 3.15 33.76
CA ILE A 441 -27.34 2.95 34.38
C ILE A 441 -27.16 1.97 35.54
N VAL A 442 -27.31 2.47 36.76
CA VAL A 442 -27.27 1.66 37.98
C VAL A 442 -28.70 1.32 38.36
N LEU A 443 -29.04 0.02 38.28
CA LEU A 443 -30.35 -0.49 38.66
C LEU A 443 -30.35 -0.97 40.11
N GLU A 444 -31.45 -0.72 40.81
CA GLU A 444 -31.71 -1.36 42.09
C GLU A 444 -31.83 -2.89 41.92
N SER A 445 -31.44 -3.64 42.95
CA SER A 445 -31.34 -5.11 42.88
C SER A 445 -32.62 -5.82 42.39
N ALA A 446 -33.81 -5.33 42.78
CA ALA A 446 -35.08 -5.90 42.34
C ALA A 446 -35.37 -5.60 40.85
N VAL A 447 -35.02 -4.39 40.40
CA VAL A 447 -35.21 -3.93 39.01
C VAL A 447 -34.23 -4.63 38.07
N SER A 448 -32.97 -4.76 38.49
CA SER A 448 -31.93 -5.50 37.76
C SER A 448 -32.38 -6.94 37.47
N ARG A 449 -32.93 -7.65 38.47
CA ARG A 449 -33.50 -9.00 38.28
C ARG A 449 -34.66 -9.02 37.28
N ALA A 450 -35.53 -8.01 37.30
CA ALA A 450 -36.64 -7.93 36.35
C ALA A 450 -36.13 -7.72 34.91
N VAL A 451 -35.14 -6.86 34.70
CA VAL A 451 -34.50 -6.64 33.40
C VAL A 451 -33.78 -7.90 32.91
N GLN A 452 -33.03 -8.58 33.77
CA GLN A 452 -32.38 -9.84 33.42
C GLN A 452 -33.39 -10.91 33.01
N ASN A 453 -34.51 -11.02 33.72
CA ASN A 453 -35.60 -11.94 33.37
C ASN A 453 -36.23 -11.59 32.01
N ASN A 454 -36.42 -10.30 31.71
CA ASN A 454 -36.89 -9.87 30.40
C ASN A 454 -35.93 -10.27 29.28
N VAL A 455 -34.63 -10.05 29.47
CA VAL A 455 -33.59 -10.37 28.47
C VAL A 455 -33.39 -11.88 28.29
N ALA A 456 -33.64 -12.67 29.35
CA ALA A 456 -33.63 -14.12 29.31
C ALA A 456 -34.92 -14.70 28.70
N SER A 457 -36.03 -13.97 28.80
CA SER A 457 -37.34 -14.39 28.31
C SER A 457 -37.36 -14.51 26.78
N LYS A 458 -38.15 -15.46 26.29
CA LYS A 458 -38.52 -15.57 24.87
C LYS A 458 -39.80 -14.80 24.54
N ASP A 459 -40.38 -14.12 25.52
CA ASP A 459 -41.65 -13.42 25.42
C ASP A 459 -41.50 -12.11 24.63
N PRO A 460 -42.23 -11.93 23.51
CA PRO A 460 -42.20 -10.71 22.70
C PRO A 460 -42.97 -9.52 23.31
N THR A 461 -43.51 -9.63 24.53
CA THR A 461 -44.45 -8.64 25.11
C THR A 461 -43.83 -7.60 26.06
N ILE A 462 -42.51 -7.47 26.13
CA ILE A 462 -41.86 -6.46 26.99
C ILE A 462 -42.29 -5.06 26.53
N CYS A 463 -43.11 -4.41 27.35
CA CYS A 463 -43.76 -3.15 27.02
C CYS A 463 -43.84 -2.22 28.21
N TYR A 464 -43.48 -0.95 28.01
CA TYR A 464 -43.51 0.08 29.04
C TYR A 464 -44.27 1.31 28.57
N ALA A 465 -45.06 1.90 29.48
CA ALA A 465 -45.75 3.15 29.20
C ALA A 465 -44.76 4.33 29.21
N ALA A 466 -44.91 5.25 28.27
CA ALA A 466 -44.15 6.50 28.19
C ALA A 466 -45.07 7.63 27.72
N LYS A 467 -44.56 8.87 27.74
CA LYS A 467 -45.20 9.99 27.06
C LYS A 467 -44.24 10.60 26.04
N LEU A 468 -44.77 10.86 24.85
CA LEU A 468 -44.07 11.43 23.71
C LEU A 468 -44.08 12.95 23.79
N LEU A 469 -42.88 13.55 23.87
CA LEU A 469 -42.66 15.00 23.88
C LEU A 469 -42.46 15.54 22.46
N GLY A 470 -41.67 14.83 21.65
CA GLY A 470 -41.38 15.24 20.28
C GLY A 470 -41.08 14.06 19.36
N ILE A 471 -41.45 14.20 18.09
CA ILE A 471 -41.19 13.24 17.02
C ILE A 471 -41.10 13.98 15.69
N GLN A 472 -40.18 13.59 14.80
CA GLN A 472 -40.05 14.19 13.46
C GLN A 472 -39.80 15.71 13.49
N GLY A 473 -39.08 16.23 14.49
CA GLY A 473 -38.81 17.66 14.64
C GLY A 473 -39.98 18.49 15.17
N GLU A 474 -41.15 17.89 15.37
CA GLU A 474 -42.30 18.56 16.01
C GLU A 474 -42.34 18.26 17.51
N ARG A 475 -42.33 19.31 18.34
CA ARG A 475 -42.61 19.21 19.77
C ARG A 475 -44.10 19.38 20.05
N TYR A 476 -44.68 18.47 20.82
CA TYR A 476 -46.06 18.54 21.24
C TYR A 476 -46.23 19.45 22.46
N SER A 477 -47.19 20.38 22.39
CA SER A 477 -47.55 21.23 23.53
C SER A 477 -48.10 20.46 24.74
N LYS A 478 -48.62 19.24 24.51
CA LYS A 478 -49.01 18.29 25.55
C LYS A 478 -48.45 16.90 25.24
N PRO A 479 -47.74 16.24 26.19
CA PRO A 479 -47.17 14.93 25.96
C PRO A 479 -48.23 13.88 25.62
N LYS A 480 -48.04 13.10 24.55
CA LYS A 480 -48.97 12.05 24.13
C LYS A 480 -48.64 10.71 24.79
N LYS A 481 -49.64 9.97 25.27
CA LYS A 481 -49.39 8.63 25.86
C LYS A 481 -49.01 7.63 24.77
N VAL A 482 -47.87 6.98 24.95
CA VAL A 482 -47.33 5.97 24.04
C VAL A 482 -46.83 4.75 24.82
N PHE A 483 -46.51 3.69 24.10
CA PHE A 483 -46.00 2.45 24.65
C PHE A 483 -44.74 2.02 23.90
N CYS A 484 -43.66 1.77 24.63
CA CYS A 484 -42.38 1.31 24.12
C CYS A 484 -42.32 -0.22 24.23
N PHE A 485 -42.31 -0.90 23.08
CA PHE A 485 -42.15 -2.35 22.98
C PHE A 485 -40.71 -2.68 22.68
N ILE A 486 -40.07 -3.50 23.51
CA ILE A 486 -38.65 -3.86 23.37
C ILE A 486 -38.56 -5.34 23.04
N SER A 487 -37.74 -5.69 22.06
CA SER A 487 -37.48 -7.06 21.65
C SER A 487 -35.99 -7.24 21.37
N PRO A 488 -35.49 -8.47 21.23
CA PRO A 488 -34.12 -8.72 20.81
C PRO A 488 -33.75 -8.13 19.43
N LYS A 489 -34.70 -7.59 18.65
CA LYS A 489 -34.46 -7.07 17.30
C LYS A 489 -34.63 -5.55 17.19
N GLN A 490 -35.52 -4.99 18.00
CA GLN A 490 -35.99 -3.62 17.83
C GLN A 490 -36.72 -3.08 19.06
N LEU A 491 -36.75 -1.75 19.18
CA LEU A 491 -37.60 -0.97 20.05
C LEU A 491 -38.66 -0.26 19.21
N THR A 492 -39.95 -0.54 19.46
CA THR A 492 -41.07 0.05 18.71
C THR A 492 -41.93 0.91 19.62
N ILE A 493 -42.16 2.16 19.21
CA ILE A 493 -43.07 3.07 19.91
C ILE A 493 -44.43 3.05 19.22
N LYS A 494 -45.47 2.74 19.98
CA LYS A 494 -46.86 2.67 19.50
C LYS A 494 -47.78 3.60 20.28
N GLU A 495 -48.69 4.23 19.57
CA GLU A 495 -49.89 4.88 20.11
C GLU A 495 -51.08 3.93 19.97
N TYR A 496 -52.06 4.00 20.86
CA TYR A 496 -53.30 3.25 20.71
C TYR A 496 -54.46 4.19 20.39
N LEU A 497 -54.94 4.13 19.15
CA LEU A 497 -56.16 4.80 18.73
C LEU A 497 -57.37 4.07 19.34
N LEU A 498 -58.34 4.83 19.84
CA LEU A 498 -59.54 4.30 20.49
C LEU A 498 -59.27 3.30 21.64
N LYS A 499 -58.05 3.32 22.21
CA LYS A 499 -57.55 2.41 23.26
C LYS A 499 -57.28 0.95 22.83
N PHE A 500 -57.55 0.54 21.59
CA PHE A 500 -57.33 -0.86 21.15
C PHE A 500 -56.70 -1.02 19.76
N ILE A 501 -56.65 0.02 18.92
CA ILE A 501 -56.01 -0.06 17.61
C ILE A 501 -54.55 0.42 17.73
N PRO A 502 -53.55 -0.47 17.66
CA PRO A 502 -52.16 -0.07 17.74
C PRO A 502 -51.73 0.66 16.46
N LYS A 503 -51.34 1.92 16.59
CA LYS A 503 -50.66 2.71 15.55
C LYS A 503 -49.18 2.75 15.86
N ARG A 504 -48.36 2.15 14.99
CA ARG A 504 -46.90 2.25 15.06
C ARG A 504 -46.49 3.69 14.70
N LEU A 505 -45.76 4.34 15.59
CA LEU A 505 -45.24 5.69 15.34
C LEU A 505 -43.83 5.61 14.76
N VAL A 506 -42.95 4.86 15.41
CA VAL A 506 -41.54 4.75 15.05
C VAL A 506 -40.97 3.41 15.52
N THR A 507 -39.92 2.94 14.88
CA THR A 507 -39.19 1.74 15.27
C THR A 507 -37.71 2.02 15.15
N PHE A 508 -36.99 1.73 16.23
CA PHE A 508 -35.55 1.74 16.30
C PHE A 508 -35.08 0.31 16.27
N ARG A 509 -34.00 0.04 15.55
CA ARG A 509 -33.36 -1.26 15.63
C ARG A 509 -32.61 -1.38 16.96
N LEU A 510 -32.42 -2.62 17.39
CA LEU A 510 -31.42 -2.94 18.39
C LEU A 510 -30.03 -3.11 17.76
N CYS A 511 -29.31 -2.01 17.58
CA CYS A 511 -27.95 -1.93 17.02
C CYS A 511 -27.13 -0.82 17.70
N PRO A 512 -25.79 -0.80 17.56
CA PRO A 512 -24.93 0.16 18.25
C PRO A 512 -25.20 1.63 17.89
N SER A 513 -25.69 1.88 16.68
CA SER A 513 -26.06 3.23 16.22
C SER A 513 -27.29 3.80 16.92
N THR A 514 -28.15 2.96 17.51
CA THR A 514 -29.29 3.45 18.30
C THR A 514 -28.84 3.80 19.71
N LYS A 515 -28.70 5.09 19.98
CA LYS A 515 -28.22 5.67 21.23
C LYS A 515 -29.37 6.23 22.07
N PHE A 516 -29.18 6.16 23.39
CA PHE A 516 -30.03 6.83 24.36
C PHE A 516 -29.27 8.03 24.91
N HIS A 517 -29.89 9.20 24.84
CA HIS A 517 -29.38 10.41 25.44
C HIS A 517 -30.22 10.75 26.67
N PHE A 518 -29.55 10.88 27.82
CA PHE A 518 -30.19 11.23 29.08
C PHE A 518 -30.01 12.73 29.33
N ASP A 519 -31.12 13.46 29.30
CA ASP A 519 -31.11 14.90 29.54
C ASP A 519 -31.25 15.22 31.04
N SER A 520 -30.78 16.41 31.43
CA SER A 520 -31.04 16.92 32.78
C SER A 520 -32.53 17.23 32.95
N PRO A 521 -33.11 16.98 34.13
CA PRO A 521 -34.54 17.21 34.37
C PRO A 521 -34.85 18.69 34.21
N ASN A 522 -35.56 19.03 33.13
CA ASN A 522 -36.19 20.34 33.02
C ASN A 522 -37.41 20.35 33.93
N ASN A 523 -37.51 21.34 34.82
CA ASN A 523 -38.60 21.56 35.78
C ASN A 523 -40.02 21.69 35.15
N GLN A 524 -40.17 21.47 33.84
CA GLN A 524 -41.43 21.57 33.11
C GLN A 524 -42.35 20.35 33.30
N HIS A 525 -41.84 19.19 33.72
CA HIS A 525 -42.60 17.94 33.74
C HIS A 525 -42.48 17.13 35.05
N GLU A 526 -42.90 17.74 36.18
CA GLU A 526 -43.24 17.11 37.48
C GLU A 526 -42.65 15.70 37.74
N GLY A 527 -41.33 15.61 37.97
CA GLY A 527 -40.69 14.39 38.44
C GLY A 527 -40.51 13.27 37.41
N TYR A 528 -40.62 13.57 36.11
CA TYR A 528 -40.19 12.66 35.06
C TYR A 528 -38.86 13.10 34.48
N ASP A 529 -37.95 12.15 34.29
CA ASP A 529 -36.74 12.39 33.53
C ASP A 529 -37.01 12.19 32.03
N SER A 530 -36.54 13.12 31.21
CA SER A 530 -36.57 13.00 29.76
C SER A 530 -35.40 12.17 29.25
N PHE A 531 -35.62 11.52 28.11
CA PHE A 531 -34.59 10.85 27.36
C PHE A 531 -34.94 10.89 25.87
N THR A 532 -33.89 10.91 25.07
CA THR A 532 -34.00 10.93 23.61
C THR A 532 -33.45 9.64 23.06
N ILE A 533 -34.17 9.04 22.12
CA ILE A 533 -33.68 7.88 21.35
C ILE A 533 -33.33 8.39 19.96
N ASP A 534 -32.10 8.14 19.54
CA ASP A 534 -31.56 8.53 18.25
C ASP A 534 -30.88 7.34 17.58
N ASP A 535 -31.09 7.16 16.27
CA ASP A 535 -30.41 6.15 15.46
C ASP A 535 -29.60 6.76 14.30
N GLY A 536 -29.50 8.10 14.24
CA GLY A 536 -28.85 8.84 13.16
C GLY A 536 -29.58 8.77 11.81
N CYS A 537 -30.62 7.95 11.68
CA CYS A 537 -31.33 7.68 10.44
C CYS A 537 -32.69 8.39 10.37
N GLN A 538 -33.24 8.78 11.51
CA GLN A 538 -34.50 9.52 11.61
C GLN A 538 -34.42 10.59 12.70
N PRO A 539 -35.27 11.64 12.64
CA PRO A 539 -35.26 12.67 13.67
C PRO A 539 -35.42 12.06 15.07
N PRO A 540 -34.62 12.50 16.06
CA PRO A 540 -34.63 11.94 17.40
C PRO A 540 -36.02 11.99 18.05
N VAL A 541 -36.30 11.00 18.91
CA VAL A 541 -37.59 10.85 19.58
C VAL A 541 -37.45 11.12 21.06
N GLU A 542 -38.10 12.19 21.50
CA GLU A 542 -38.02 12.68 22.88
C GLU A 542 -39.19 12.11 23.71
N LEU A 543 -38.85 11.42 24.80
CA LEU A 543 -39.78 10.70 25.67
C LEU A 543 -39.57 11.08 27.14
N ILE A 544 -40.63 10.90 27.94
CA ILE A 544 -40.56 10.85 29.40
C ILE A 544 -41.20 9.55 29.90
N SER A 545 -40.59 8.90 30.90
CA SER A 545 -41.14 7.67 31.49
C SER A 545 -40.58 7.40 32.89
N HIS A 546 -41.43 6.86 33.78
CA HIS A 546 -41.00 6.25 35.05
C HIS A 546 -40.15 4.98 34.86
N TYR A 547 -40.20 4.40 33.66
CA TYR A 547 -39.45 3.20 33.29
C TYR A 547 -38.24 3.53 32.41
N ARG A 548 -37.79 4.79 32.33
CA ARG A 548 -36.66 5.23 31.48
C ARG A 548 -35.46 4.29 31.60
N ASP A 549 -34.97 4.10 32.82
CA ASP A 549 -33.76 3.31 33.10
C ASP A 549 -33.97 1.83 32.76
N ILE A 550 -35.19 1.31 32.97
CA ILE A 550 -35.56 -0.08 32.64
C ILE A 550 -35.61 -0.27 31.12
N ILE A 551 -36.19 0.68 30.39
CA ILE A 551 -36.27 0.67 28.93
C ILE A 551 -34.87 0.65 28.33
N ALA A 552 -34.03 1.62 28.74
CA ALA A 552 -32.67 1.74 28.27
C ALA A 552 -31.82 0.52 28.66
N ALA A 553 -31.84 0.09 29.93
CA ALA A 553 -31.07 -1.08 30.37
C ALA A 553 -31.50 -2.39 29.69
N THR A 554 -32.81 -2.58 29.44
CA THR A 554 -33.30 -3.76 28.71
C THR A 554 -32.81 -3.74 27.27
N PHE A 555 -32.85 -2.57 26.62
CA PHE A 555 -32.30 -2.39 25.27
C PHE A 555 -30.80 -2.69 25.23
N THR A 556 -30.01 -2.07 26.11
CA THR A 556 -28.55 -2.24 26.19
C THR A 556 -28.15 -3.69 26.47
N LEU A 557 -28.85 -4.39 27.37
CA LEU A 557 -28.52 -5.79 27.67
C LEU A 557 -28.89 -6.76 26.54
N PHE A 558 -29.99 -6.50 25.81
CA PHE A 558 -30.24 -7.23 24.56
C PHE A 558 -29.16 -6.93 23.51
N LEU A 559 -28.71 -5.69 23.40
CA LEU A 559 -27.63 -5.28 22.48
C LEU A 559 -26.34 -6.04 22.79
N LEU A 560 -25.88 -5.99 24.04
CA LEU A 560 -24.69 -6.70 24.49
C LEU A 560 -24.79 -8.22 24.25
N LYS A 561 -25.96 -8.81 24.53
CA LYS A 561 -26.22 -10.24 24.27
C LYS A 561 -26.14 -10.60 22.79
N ASN A 562 -26.51 -9.69 21.89
CA ASN A 562 -26.54 -9.93 20.46
C ASN A 562 -25.22 -9.60 19.75
N ILE A 563 -24.41 -8.68 20.29
CA ILE A 563 -23.27 -8.09 19.58
C ILE A 563 -21.92 -8.48 20.19
N GLY A 564 -21.89 -9.03 21.40
CA GLY A 564 -20.64 -9.45 22.06
C GLY A 564 -19.76 -8.29 22.55
N GLY A 565 -20.10 -7.05 22.19
CA GLY A 565 -19.61 -5.80 22.74
C GLY A 565 -18.45 -5.13 22.00
N SER A 566 -17.83 -5.71 20.97
CA SER A 566 -16.67 -5.06 20.32
C SER A 566 -17.06 -4.12 19.18
N GLU A 567 -16.24 -3.07 18.98
CA GLU A 567 -16.40 -2.06 17.93
C GLU A 567 -15.52 -2.33 16.70
N THR A 568 -14.46 -3.14 16.80
CA THR A 568 -13.57 -3.41 15.65
C THR A 568 -14.21 -4.39 14.65
N PHE A 569 -13.93 -4.21 13.36
CA PHE A 569 -14.41 -5.12 12.32
C PHE A 569 -13.96 -6.56 12.54
N ALA A 570 -12.70 -6.77 12.92
CA ALA A 570 -12.14 -8.10 13.18
C ALA A 570 -12.87 -8.83 14.31
N ASP A 571 -13.10 -8.15 15.44
CA ASP A 571 -13.82 -8.77 16.57
C ASP A 571 -15.29 -9.04 16.23
N LYS A 572 -15.95 -8.10 15.54
CA LYS A 572 -17.33 -8.29 15.04
C LYS A 572 -17.40 -9.49 14.10
N GLN A 573 -16.43 -9.63 13.19
CA GLN A 573 -16.32 -10.76 12.27
C GLN A 573 -16.12 -12.08 13.00
N ASP A 574 -15.20 -12.13 13.97
CA ASP A 574 -14.93 -13.34 14.76
C ASP A 574 -16.15 -13.76 15.59
N PHE A 575 -16.81 -12.79 16.22
CA PHE A 575 -18.07 -13.02 16.94
C PHE A 575 -19.17 -13.53 16.00
N PHE A 576 -19.36 -12.89 14.84
CA PHE A 576 -20.31 -13.31 13.82
C PHE A 576 -20.06 -14.75 13.38
N TYR A 577 -18.83 -15.08 13.00
CA TYR A 577 -18.48 -16.44 12.58
C TYR A 577 -18.67 -17.47 13.71
N HIS A 578 -18.36 -17.11 14.96
CA HIS A 578 -18.63 -17.96 16.11
C HIS A 578 -20.13 -18.26 16.26
N GLU A 579 -20.99 -17.23 16.24
CA GLU A 579 -22.43 -17.43 16.40
C GLU A 579 -23.07 -18.16 15.21
N VAL A 580 -22.59 -17.96 13.98
CA VAL A 580 -23.04 -18.72 12.80
C VAL A 580 -22.69 -20.22 12.96
N ARG A 581 -21.45 -20.54 13.36
CA ARG A 581 -21.05 -21.95 13.61
C ARG A 581 -21.89 -22.58 14.70
N LYS A 582 -22.13 -21.86 15.79
CA LYS A 582 -22.96 -22.30 16.92
C LYS A 582 -24.42 -22.50 16.52
N HIS A 583 -24.98 -21.63 15.69
CA HIS A 583 -26.34 -21.77 15.18
C HIS A 583 -26.50 -23.08 14.38
N HIS A 584 -25.50 -23.42 13.57
CA HIS A 584 -25.51 -24.61 12.71
C HIS A 584 -24.78 -25.83 13.28
N GLN A 585 -24.45 -25.84 14.58
CA GLN A 585 -23.64 -26.90 15.20
C GLN A 585 -24.22 -28.32 15.07
N LYS A 586 -25.51 -28.44 14.76
CA LYS A 586 -26.22 -29.71 14.57
C LYS A 586 -26.14 -30.25 13.13
N HIS A 587 -25.67 -29.45 12.19
CA HIS A 587 -25.59 -29.80 10.78
C HIS A 587 -24.17 -30.24 10.42
N TYR A 588 -24.04 -31.45 9.87
CA TYR A 588 -22.75 -31.99 9.46
C TYR A 588 -22.34 -31.45 8.08
N HIS A 589 -21.07 -31.08 7.94
CA HIS A 589 -20.51 -30.51 6.72
C HIS A 589 -20.02 -31.59 5.73
N GLU A 590 -20.86 -32.61 5.50
CA GLU A 590 -20.54 -33.71 4.58
C GLU A 590 -20.66 -33.29 3.11
N LYS A 591 -19.95 -33.98 2.21
CA LYS A 591 -20.01 -33.71 0.76
C LYS A 591 -21.42 -33.93 0.20
N LEU A 592 -21.89 -33.02 -0.64
CA LEU A 592 -23.14 -33.10 -1.39
C LEU A 592 -22.87 -32.81 -2.87
N SER A 593 -23.05 -33.81 -3.72
CA SER A 593 -22.81 -33.67 -5.17
C SER A 593 -23.87 -32.80 -5.83
N MET A 594 -23.43 -31.80 -6.60
CA MET A 594 -24.27 -30.92 -7.39
C MET A 594 -23.81 -30.89 -8.85
N LYS A 595 -24.69 -31.32 -9.75
CA LYS A 595 -24.42 -31.34 -11.20
C LYS A 595 -25.08 -30.15 -11.88
N VAL A 596 -24.29 -29.29 -12.50
CA VAL A 596 -24.74 -28.05 -13.15
C VAL A 596 -24.21 -27.94 -14.58
N GLN A 597 -24.84 -27.11 -15.41
CA GLN A 597 -24.40 -26.84 -16.78
C GLN A 597 -23.93 -25.40 -16.89
N ARG A 598 -22.74 -25.16 -17.46
CA ARG A 598 -22.11 -23.84 -17.50
C ARG A 598 -22.89 -22.83 -18.36
N ASP A 599 -23.42 -23.28 -19.48
CA ASP A 599 -24.27 -22.50 -20.41
C ASP A 599 -25.61 -22.08 -19.81
N ARG A 600 -26.11 -22.83 -18.82
CA ARG A 600 -27.39 -22.59 -18.13
C ARG A 600 -27.22 -22.63 -16.62
N LEU A 601 -26.21 -21.89 -16.15
CA LEU A 601 -25.74 -21.99 -14.77
C LEU A 601 -26.83 -21.67 -13.74
N LEU A 602 -27.49 -20.51 -13.87
CA LEU A 602 -28.50 -20.06 -12.92
C LEU A 602 -29.70 -21.03 -12.88
N GLU A 603 -30.23 -21.39 -14.05
CA GLU A 603 -31.37 -22.29 -14.16
C GLU A 603 -31.07 -23.68 -13.55
N THR A 604 -29.94 -24.27 -13.93
CA THR A 604 -29.56 -25.61 -13.46
C THR A 604 -29.18 -25.63 -11.98
N SER A 605 -28.56 -24.56 -11.47
CA SER A 605 -28.27 -24.41 -10.04
C SER A 605 -29.55 -24.29 -9.21
N MET A 606 -30.50 -23.43 -9.62
CA MET A 606 -31.80 -23.33 -8.95
C MET A 606 -32.60 -24.64 -9.01
N LYS A 607 -32.50 -25.39 -10.11
CA LYS A 607 -33.15 -26.70 -10.24
C LYS A 607 -32.51 -27.72 -9.29
N ALA A 608 -31.18 -27.74 -9.18
CA ALA A 608 -30.45 -28.64 -8.31
C ALA A 608 -30.77 -28.40 -6.82
N THR A 609 -30.93 -27.14 -6.41
CA THR A 609 -31.16 -26.76 -5.00
C THR A 609 -32.64 -26.63 -4.61
N LYS A 610 -33.58 -26.78 -5.57
CA LYS A 610 -35.02 -26.52 -5.35
C LYS A 610 -35.61 -27.26 -4.14
N GLY A 611 -35.13 -28.47 -3.85
CA GLY A 611 -35.62 -29.32 -2.77
C GLY A 611 -34.72 -29.39 -1.53
N PHE A 612 -33.67 -28.57 -1.47
CA PHE A 612 -32.70 -28.64 -0.37
C PHE A 612 -33.32 -28.15 0.93
N SER A 613 -33.11 -28.93 2.00
CA SER A 613 -33.35 -28.49 3.37
C SER A 613 -32.22 -27.57 3.86
N ILE A 614 -32.43 -26.90 5.00
CA ILE A 614 -31.36 -26.12 5.66
C ILE A 614 -30.11 -27.00 5.88
N SER A 615 -30.31 -28.25 6.29
CA SER A 615 -29.20 -29.19 6.48
C SER A 615 -28.44 -29.49 5.19
N ASP A 616 -29.12 -29.55 4.04
CA ASP A 616 -28.46 -29.73 2.74
C ASP A 616 -27.67 -28.47 2.36
N TRP A 617 -28.20 -27.27 2.62
CA TRP A 617 -27.47 -26.03 2.43
C TRP A 617 -26.26 -25.89 3.36
N CYS A 618 -26.21 -26.57 4.50
CA CYS A 618 -25.02 -26.61 5.37
C CYS A 618 -23.96 -27.62 4.91
N ARG A 619 -24.24 -28.49 3.93
CA ARG A 619 -23.28 -29.48 3.41
C ARG A 619 -22.23 -28.85 2.49
N ASN A 620 -21.11 -29.54 2.33
CA ASN A 620 -20.05 -29.11 1.42
C ASN A 620 -20.44 -29.43 -0.02
N PHE A 621 -20.62 -28.40 -0.86
CA PHE A 621 -21.04 -28.59 -2.25
C PHE A 621 -19.88 -29.09 -3.12
N GLU A 622 -20.04 -30.30 -3.66
CA GLU A 622 -19.12 -30.91 -4.62
C GLU A 622 -19.67 -30.68 -6.03
N ILE A 623 -19.17 -29.63 -6.68
CA ILE A 623 -19.70 -29.17 -7.97
C ILE A 623 -19.12 -30.01 -9.11
N THR A 624 -19.98 -30.43 -10.03
CA THR A 624 -19.60 -31.05 -11.29
C THR A 624 -20.25 -30.31 -12.46
N PHE A 625 -19.44 -29.65 -13.29
CA PHE A 625 -19.90 -29.12 -14.57
C PHE A 625 -20.08 -30.27 -15.56
N GLN A 626 -21.30 -30.44 -16.07
CA GLN A 626 -21.63 -31.56 -16.95
C GLN A 626 -20.84 -31.47 -18.26
N GLY A 627 -20.12 -32.54 -18.60
CA GLY A 627 -19.31 -32.62 -19.81
C GLY A 627 -17.87 -32.11 -19.66
N GLU A 628 -17.49 -31.64 -18.46
CA GLU A 628 -16.13 -31.14 -18.17
C GLU A 628 -15.38 -32.11 -17.25
N GLN A 629 -14.09 -32.33 -17.48
CA GLN A 629 -13.22 -33.07 -16.56
C GLN A 629 -12.75 -32.13 -15.44
N GLY A 630 -13.46 -32.13 -14.31
CA GLY A 630 -13.01 -31.48 -13.08
C GLY A 630 -12.36 -32.49 -12.14
N VAL A 631 -11.09 -32.26 -11.77
CA VAL A 631 -10.41 -33.02 -10.71
C VAL A 631 -10.46 -32.18 -9.43
N ASP A 632 -11.14 -32.67 -8.38
CA ASP A 632 -11.53 -31.84 -7.23
C ASP A 632 -10.42 -31.69 -6.17
N TRP A 633 -10.03 -30.44 -5.93
CA TRP A 633 -9.40 -29.92 -4.70
C TRP A 633 -9.92 -28.48 -4.39
N GLY A 634 -11.22 -28.23 -4.52
CA GLY A 634 -11.86 -26.97 -4.11
C GLY A 634 -11.91 -25.83 -5.15
N GLY A 635 -11.18 -25.93 -6.26
CA GLY A 635 -11.18 -24.93 -7.35
C GLY A 635 -12.52 -24.79 -8.07
N VAL A 636 -13.13 -25.92 -8.45
CA VAL A 636 -14.43 -25.95 -9.18
C VAL A 636 -15.57 -25.36 -8.34
N ARG A 637 -15.53 -25.57 -7.02
CA ARG A 637 -16.49 -25.00 -6.09
C ARG A 637 -16.39 -23.47 -6.04
N ARG A 638 -15.16 -22.93 -5.90
CA ARG A 638 -14.92 -21.48 -5.90
C ARG A 638 -15.37 -20.84 -7.22
N GLU A 639 -15.05 -21.48 -8.34
CA GLU A 639 -15.48 -21.04 -9.66
C GLU A 639 -17.02 -21.00 -9.78
N TRP A 640 -17.72 -22.02 -9.27
CA TRP A 640 -19.18 -22.02 -9.27
C TRP A 640 -19.78 -20.86 -8.48
N PHE A 641 -19.24 -20.56 -7.28
CA PHE A 641 -19.68 -19.40 -6.49
C PHE A 641 -19.45 -18.08 -7.24
N GLU A 642 -18.28 -17.93 -7.88
CA GLU A 642 -17.96 -16.75 -8.68
C GLU A 642 -18.94 -16.56 -9.85
N LEU A 643 -19.17 -17.61 -10.63
CA LEU A 643 -20.05 -17.55 -11.81
C LEU A 643 -21.52 -17.38 -11.45
N ILE A 644 -22.00 -18.01 -10.35
CA ILE A 644 -23.38 -17.86 -9.92
C ILE A 644 -23.63 -16.47 -9.34
N CYS A 645 -22.67 -15.89 -8.61
CA CYS A 645 -22.71 -14.49 -8.18
C CYS A 645 -22.79 -13.55 -9.38
N ALA A 646 -21.93 -13.72 -10.40
CA ALA A 646 -22.00 -12.92 -11.63
C ALA A 646 -23.37 -13.06 -12.32
N SER A 647 -23.89 -14.30 -12.44
CA SER A 647 -25.21 -14.56 -13.05
C SER A 647 -26.37 -13.88 -12.30
N LEU A 648 -26.22 -13.64 -11.00
CA LEU A 648 -27.28 -13.06 -10.15
C LEU A 648 -27.16 -11.54 -10.04
N PHE A 649 -25.96 -11.01 -9.90
CA PHE A 649 -25.71 -9.63 -9.47
C PHE A 649 -25.22 -8.71 -10.60
N ASP A 650 -24.75 -9.26 -11.73
CA ASP A 650 -24.40 -8.45 -12.89
C ASP A 650 -25.65 -7.73 -13.45
N GLN A 651 -25.52 -6.42 -13.64
CA GLN A 651 -26.56 -5.57 -14.21
C GLN A 651 -27.05 -6.05 -15.58
N GLY A 652 -26.19 -6.68 -16.38
CA GLY A 652 -26.53 -7.19 -17.71
C GLY A 652 -27.60 -8.30 -17.68
N ASN A 653 -27.75 -8.99 -16.54
CA ASN A 653 -28.73 -10.07 -16.35
C ASN A 653 -30.09 -9.55 -15.87
N GLY A 654 -30.19 -8.27 -15.48
CA GLY A 654 -31.45 -7.56 -15.20
C GLY A 654 -32.15 -7.92 -13.89
N LEU A 655 -31.63 -8.87 -13.08
CA LEU A 655 -32.14 -9.14 -11.72
C LEU A 655 -31.72 -8.02 -10.77
N PHE A 656 -30.49 -7.57 -10.88
CA PHE A 656 -30.02 -6.32 -10.32
C PHE A 656 -29.78 -5.32 -11.47
N SER A 657 -29.82 -4.03 -11.16
CA SER A 657 -29.60 -2.94 -12.10
C SER A 657 -28.78 -1.85 -11.43
N SER A 658 -28.03 -1.10 -12.22
CA SER A 658 -27.37 0.11 -11.76
C SER A 658 -28.27 1.34 -11.95
N PHE A 659 -28.05 2.38 -11.14
CA PHE A 659 -28.60 3.71 -11.37
C PHE A 659 -27.85 4.49 -12.47
N GLY A 660 -26.54 4.25 -12.63
CA GLY A 660 -25.71 4.84 -13.68
C GLY A 660 -25.30 3.85 -14.77
N GLU A 661 -24.93 4.34 -15.96
CA GLU A 661 -24.54 3.48 -17.10
C GLU A 661 -23.08 3.00 -17.05
N SER A 662 -22.32 3.43 -16.04
CA SER A 662 -20.91 3.07 -15.89
C SER A 662 -20.73 1.59 -15.56
N GLN A 663 -19.68 0.96 -16.11
CA GLN A 663 -19.22 -0.38 -15.73
C GLN A 663 -18.81 -0.46 -14.24
N GLN A 664 -18.64 0.70 -13.61
CA GLN A 664 -18.28 0.83 -12.21
C GLN A 664 -19.46 0.97 -11.28
N ALA A 665 -20.66 1.09 -11.81
CA ALA A 665 -21.77 1.52 -11.00
C ALA A 665 -22.25 0.39 -10.08
N LEU A 666 -22.70 0.80 -8.89
CA LEU A 666 -23.16 -0.12 -7.87
C LEU A 666 -24.48 -0.76 -8.29
N VAL A 667 -24.68 -2.02 -7.91
CA VAL A 667 -25.86 -2.78 -8.30
C VAL A 667 -26.93 -2.77 -7.21
N HIS A 668 -28.16 -2.49 -7.63
CA HIS A 668 -29.35 -2.38 -6.80
C HIS A 668 -30.42 -3.40 -7.25
N PRO A 669 -31.30 -3.91 -6.37
CA PRO A 669 -32.41 -4.76 -6.81
C PRO A 669 -33.27 -4.07 -7.89
N ASN A 670 -33.56 -4.77 -8.98
CA ASN A 670 -34.32 -4.19 -10.08
C ASN A 670 -35.85 -4.39 -9.91
N GLY A 671 -36.53 -3.36 -9.41
CA GLY A 671 -38.00 -3.33 -9.33
C GLY A 671 -38.71 -3.32 -10.69
N LYS A 672 -38.04 -2.91 -11.76
CA LYS A 672 -38.56 -2.82 -13.14
C LYS A 672 -38.05 -3.96 -14.06
N ARG A 673 -37.65 -5.10 -13.46
CA ARG A 673 -37.12 -6.27 -14.18
C ARG A 673 -38.11 -6.89 -15.17
N ALA A 674 -37.57 -7.64 -16.13
CA ALA A 674 -38.37 -8.38 -17.11
C ALA A 674 -39.30 -9.43 -16.44
N PRO A 675 -40.51 -9.70 -16.99
CA PRO A 675 -41.48 -10.62 -16.38
C PRO A 675 -40.98 -12.07 -16.14
N GLY A 676 -39.94 -12.51 -16.88
CA GLY A 676 -39.31 -13.81 -16.67
C GLY A 676 -38.54 -13.92 -15.35
N LEU A 677 -38.04 -12.80 -14.82
CA LEU A 677 -37.27 -12.71 -13.58
C LEU A 677 -38.23 -12.55 -12.38
N LYS A 678 -38.51 -13.67 -11.73
CA LYS A 678 -39.45 -13.78 -10.61
C LYS A 678 -38.80 -13.52 -9.24
N LEU A 679 -39.62 -13.21 -8.23
CA LEU A 679 -39.19 -12.99 -6.84
C LEU A 679 -38.36 -14.14 -6.23
N LYS A 680 -38.63 -15.39 -6.64
CA LYS A 680 -37.84 -16.56 -6.24
C LYS A 680 -36.35 -16.50 -6.63
N HIS A 681 -35.98 -15.67 -7.61
CA HIS A 681 -34.57 -15.47 -7.97
C HIS A 681 -33.86 -14.62 -6.92
N TYR A 682 -34.52 -13.61 -6.35
CA TYR A 682 -33.99 -12.86 -5.21
C TYR A 682 -33.87 -13.75 -3.97
N GLU A 683 -34.87 -14.60 -3.71
CA GLU A 683 -34.78 -15.57 -2.61
C GLU A 683 -33.59 -16.51 -2.80
N PHE A 684 -33.38 -17.05 -4.00
CA PHE A 684 -32.21 -17.86 -4.30
C PHE A 684 -30.90 -17.06 -4.17
N ALA A 685 -30.86 -15.79 -4.62
CA ALA A 685 -29.71 -14.93 -4.44
C ALA A 685 -29.36 -14.70 -2.96
N GLY A 686 -30.38 -14.50 -2.12
CA GLY A 686 -30.23 -14.44 -0.67
C GLY A 686 -29.65 -15.71 -0.08
N LYS A 687 -30.13 -16.89 -0.51
CA LYS A 687 -29.57 -18.19 -0.08
C LYS A 687 -28.11 -18.36 -0.49
N ILE A 688 -27.74 -17.93 -1.70
CA ILE A 688 -26.33 -17.95 -2.16
C ILE A 688 -25.46 -17.06 -1.29
N VAL A 689 -25.90 -15.84 -0.97
CA VAL A 689 -25.17 -14.94 -0.07
C VAL A 689 -25.05 -15.52 1.34
N GLY A 690 -26.14 -16.06 1.88
CA GLY A 690 -26.13 -16.75 3.17
C GLY A 690 -25.19 -17.96 3.19
N LYS A 691 -25.11 -18.70 2.07
CA LYS A 691 -24.18 -19.81 1.89
C LYS A 691 -22.73 -19.35 1.87
N CYS A 692 -22.41 -18.25 1.19
CA CYS A 692 -21.07 -17.67 1.20
C CYS A 692 -20.61 -17.28 2.61
N LEU A 693 -21.48 -16.62 3.37
CA LEU A 693 -21.23 -16.24 4.77
C LEU A 693 -21.05 -17.47 5.66
N TYR A 694 -21.90 -18.48 5.51
CA TYR A 694 -21.80 -19.74 6.25
C TYR A 694 -20.48 -20.48 5.98
N GLU A 695 -20.10 -20.67 4.71
CA GLU A 695 -18.84 -21.32 4.33
C GLU A 695 -17.63 -20.55 4.89
N SER A 696 -17.65 -19.22 4.81
CA SER A 696 -16.58 -18.37 5.34
C SER A 696 -16.45 -18.49 6.87
N ALA A 697 -17.57 -18.67 7.58
CA ALA A 697 -17.56 -18.91 9.02
C ALA A 697 -16.91 -20.25 9.41
N LEU A 698 -16.77 -21.22 8.51
CA LEU A 698 -16.10 -22.50 8.79
C LEU A 698 -14.56 -22.40 8.78
N GLY A 699 -14.01 -21.28 8.31
CA GLY A 699 -12.57 -20.98 8.34
C GLY A 699 -11.98 -20.64 6.97
N GLY A 700 -10.74 -20.16 6.97
CA GLY A 700 -10.07 -19.60 5.78
C GLY A 700 -10.00 -20.52 4.57
N SER A 701 -9.89 -21.84 4.75
CA SER A 701 -9.87 -22.81 3.64
C SER A 701 -11.21 -22.91 2.89
N TYR A 702 -12.32 -22.58 3.56
CA TYR A 702 -13.68 -22.67 3.03
C TYR A 702 -14.21 -21.33 2.50
N ARG A 703 -13.51 -20.23 2.78
CA ARG A 703 -13.92 -18.86 2.44
C ARG A 703 -14.46 -18.75 1.01
N GLN A 704 -15.70 -18.25 0.92
CA GLN A 704 -16.40 -17.93 -0.33
C GLN A 704 -16.83 -16.48 -0.26
N LEU A 705 -16.36 -15.67 -1.20
CA LEU A 705 -16.67 -14.25 -1.27
C LEU A 705 -17.79 -14.02 -2.28
N VAL A 706 -18.67 -13.07 -1.97
CA VAL A 706 -19.70 -12.61 -2.89
C VAL A 706 -19.04 -11.69 -3.92
N ARG A 707 -19.17 -12.03 -5.20
CA ARG A 707 -18.74 -11.18 -6.31
C ARG A 707 -19.89 -10.23 -6.69
N ALA A 708 -20.00 -9.12 -5.98
CA ALA A 708 -20.96 -8.05 -6.27
C ALA A 708 -20.51 -6.73 -5.65
N ARG A 709 -20.86 -5.62 -6.31
CA ARG A 709 -20.65 -4.25 -5.82
C ARG A 709 -21.99 -3.63 -5.48
N PHE A 710 -22.55 -4.01 -4.34
CA PHE A 710 -23.89 -3.59 -3.94
C PHE A 710 -23.96 -2.09 -3.62
N THR A 711 -25.13 -1.48 -3.86
CA THR A 711 -25.38 -0.13 -3.37
C THR A 711 -25.37 -0.08 -1.84
N ARG A 712 -24.93 1.05 -1.27
CA ARG A 712 -24.90 1.26 0.18
C ARG A 712 -26.29 1.21 0.76
N SER A 713 -27.28 1.79 0.08
CA SER A 713 -28.68 1.68 0.48
C SER A 713 -29.20 0.24 0.55
N PHE A 714 -28.72 -0.66 -0.30
CA PHE A 714 -29.13 -2.06 -0.27
C PHE A 714 -28.46 -2.81 0.88
N LEU A 715 -27.18 -2.55 1.13
CA LEU A 715 -26.47 -3.08 2.31
C LEU A 715 -27.11 -2.59 3.61
N ALA A 716 -27.44 -1.29 3.69
CA ALA A 716 -28.20 -0.69 4.78
C ALA A 716 -29.52 -1.43 5.00
N GLN A 717 -30.25 -1.78 3.93
CA GLN A 717 -31.50 -2.55 4.04
C GLN A 717 -31.28 -4.03 4.42
N ILE A 718 -30.15 -4.64 4.05
CA ILE A 718 -29.82 -6.03 4.45
C ILE A 718 -29.58 -6.10 5.94
N ILE A 719 -28.71 -5.21 6.46
CA ILE A 719 -28.58 -5.10 7.91
C ILE A 719 -29.93 -4.70 8.46
N GLY A 720 -30.67 -3.78 7.80
CA GLY A 720 -32.06 -3.29 7.91
C GLY A 720 -32.23 -1.92 8.60
N LEU A 721 -31.23 -1.07 8.37
CA LEU A 721 -31.27 0.35 8.60
C LEU A 721 -32.22 1.04 7.61
N ARG A 722 -32.61 2.26 7.97
CA ARG A 722 -33.46 3.10 7.16
C ARG A 722 -32.59 3.93 6.21
N VAL A 723 -32.89 3.88 4.91
CA VAL A 723 -32.16 4.68 3.91
C VAL A 723 -32.43 6.20 4.02
N HIS A 724 -31.39 7.02 3.92
CA HIS A 724 -31.45 8.49 3.94
C HIS A 724 -30.89 9.11 2.66
N TYR A 725 -31.06 10.42 2.46
CA TYR A 725 -30.66 11.07 1.21
C TYR A 725 -29.15 10.99 0.89
N LYS A 726 -28.28 10.91 1.90
CA LYS A 726 -26.83 10.85 1.65
C LYS A 726 -26.39 9.59 0.89
N TYR A 727 -27.16 8.49 0.90
CA TYR A 727 -26.82 7.31 0.09
C TYR A 727 -26.84 7.61 -1.42
N PHE A 728 -27.59 8.62 -1.88
CA PHE A 728 -27.55 9.01 -3.28
C PHE A 728 -26.16 9.42 -3.73
N GLU A 729 -25.31 9.96 -2.85
CA GLU A 729 -23.94 10.35 -3.22
C GLU A 729 -23.12 9.17 -3.76
N GLN A 730 -23.35 7.96 -3.25
CA GLN A 730 -22.67 6.74 -3.72
C GLN A 730 -23.52 5.93 -4.70
N ASP A 731 -24.82 5.85 -4.46
CA ASP A 731 -25.72 4.95 -5.21
C ASP A 731 -26.20 5.56 -6.52
N ASP A 732 -26.48 6.87 -6.54
CA ASP A 732 -26.93 7.63 -7.72
C ASP A 732 -26.27 9.03 -7.74
N PRO A 733 -24.96 9.09 -8.06
CA PRO A 733 -24.18 10.33 -8.01
C PRO A 733 -24.77 11.46 -8.86
N ASP A 734 -25.36 11.11 -10.01
CA ASP A 734 -25.96 12.06 -10.94
C ASP A 734 -27.19 12.75 -10.32
N LEU A 735 -28.08 11.97 -9.70
CA LEU A 735 -29.22 12.52 -8.95
C LEU A 735 -28.77 13.33 -7.74
N TYR A 736 -27.71 12.89 -7.05
CA TYR A 736 -27.17 13.61 -5.91
C TYR A 736 -26.67 15.00 -6.32
N LEU A 737 -25.82 15.09 -7.34
CA LEU A 737 -25.25 16.35 -7.82
C LEU A 737 -26.30 17.28 -8.42
N SER A 738 -27.24 16.75 -9.21
CA SER A 738 -28.21 17.56 -9.95
C SER A 738 -29.38 18.07 -9.10
N LYS A 739 -29.92 17.23 -8.19
CA LYS A 739 -31.14 17.55 -7.44
C LYS A 739 -30.91 17.67 -5.94
N VAL A 740 -30.25 16.67 -5.33
CA VAL A 740 -30.14 16.60 -3.86
C VAL A 740 -29.25 17.73 -3.33
N LYS A 741 -28.04 17.86 -3.87
CA LYS A 741 -27.08 18.90 -3.52
C LYS A 741 -27.64 20.29 -3.77
N TYR A 742 -28.31 20.48 -4.91
CA TYR A 742 -28.95 21.76 -5.23
C TYR A 742 -29.99 22.16 -4.17
N ILE A 743 -30.87 21.23 -3.76
CA ILE A 743 -31.88 21.48 -2.71
C ILE A 743 -31.22 21.79 -1.36
N LEU A 744 -30.11 21.14 -1.03
CA LEU A 744 -29.37 21.39 0.22
C LEU A 744 -28.76 22.80 0.26
N GLU A 745 -28.21 23.27 -0.86
CA GLU A 745 -27.42 24.51 -0.93
C GLU A 745 -28.24 25.76 -1.31
N ASN A 746 -29.43 25.60 -1.88
CA ASN A 746 -30.24 26.71 -2.41
C ASN A 746 -31.60 26.81 -1.72
N ASP A 747 -32.18 28.02 -1.65
CA ASP A 747 -33.54 28.25 -1.16
C ASP A 747 -34.58 27.53 -2.02
N VAL A 748 -35.54 26.84 -1.40
CA VAL A 748 -36.60 26.07 -2.10
C VAL A 748 -37.97 26.72 -2.07
N GLU A 749 -38.15 27.86 -1.39
CA GLU A 749 -39.48 28.46 -1.22
C GLU A 749 -40.15 28.85 -2.53
N GLU A 750 -39.37 29.14 -3.57
CA GLU A 750 -39.87 29.49 -4.90
C GLU A 750 -39.90 28.30 -5.88
N MET A 751 -39.40 27.12 -5.49
CA MET A 751 -39.26 25.97 -6.38
C MET A 751 -40.54 25.15 -6.59
N GLU A 752 -41.65 25.55 -5.95
CA GLU A 752 -42.95 24.84 -5.98
C GLU A 752 -42.85 23.33 -5.73
N LEU A 753 -41.89 22.92 -4.90
CA LEU A 753 -41.70 21.52 -4.53
C LEU A 753 -42.80 21.05 -3.56
N PHE A 754 -43.33 19.87 -3.79
CA PHE A 754 -44.28 19.18 -2.90
C PHE A 754 -43.71 17.81 -2.51
N PHE A 755 -44.25 17.18 -1.47
CA PHE A 755 -43.86 15.82 -1.06
C PHE A 755 -44.43 14.74 -2.01
N ILE A 756 -44.07 14.84 -3.29
CA ILE A 756 -44.44 13.93 -4.36
C ILE A 756 -43.23 13.58 -5.22
N GLU A 757 -43.35 12.49 -5.95
CA GLU A 757 -42.46 12.10 -7.03
C GLU A 757 -43.28 11.75 -8.27
N GLU A 758 -42.80 12.24 -9.41
CA GLU A 758 -43.44 12.05 -10.72
C GLU A 758 -42.54 11.15 -11.58
N GLU A 759 -43.10 10.08 -12.13
CA GLU A 759 -42.44 9.20 -13.10
C GLU A 759 -43.00 9.50 -14.50
N TYR A 760 -42.11 9.83 -15.43
CA TYR A 760 -42.43 10.08 -16.83
C TYR A 760 -41.96 8.93 -17.74
N ASP A 761 -42.65 8.68 -18.84
CA ASP A 761 -42.16 7.75 -19.88
C ASP A 761 -41.18 8.43 -20.85
N LYS A 762 -40.74 7.66 -21.86
CA LYS A 762 -39.81 8.13 -22.90
C LYS A 762 -40.42 9.22 -23.80
N ASP A 763 -41.75 9.32 -23.84
CA ASP A 763 -42.48 10.32 -24.61
C ASP A 763 -42.79 11.57 -23.75
N GLY A 764 -42.31 11.61 -22.50
CA GLY A 764 -42.50 12.71 -21.56
C GLY A 764 -43.89 12.77 -20.94
N GLN A 765 -44.70 11.72 -21.04
CA GLN A 765 -46.01 11.67 -20.40
C GLN A 765 -45.89 11.23 -18.94
N LEU A 766 -46.65 11.88 -18.05
CA LEU A 766 -46.71 11.51 -16.64
C LEU A 766 -47.39 10.13 -16.52
N VAL A 767 -46.62 9.11 -16.16
CA VAL A 767 -47.12 7.74 -16.01
C VAL A 767 -47.62 7.50 -14.59
N LYS A 768 -46.95 8.09 -13.60
CA LYS A 768 -47.23 7.81 -12.20
C LYS A 768 -46.84 8.99 -11.32
N LEU A 769 -47.74 9.35 -10.42
CA LEU A 769 -47.50 10.33 -9.36
C LEU A 769 -47.59 9.61 -8.02
N VAL A 770 -46.51 9.68 -7.24
CA VAL A 770 -46.40 9.02 -5.93
C VAL A 770 -46.30 10.07 -4.85
N GLU A 771 -47.16 9.98 -3.84
CA GLU A 771 -47.02 10.79 -2.64
C GLU A 771 -45.94 10.19 -1.72
N LEU A 772 -44.91 10.96 -1.42
CA LEU A 772 -43.78 10.52 -0.58
C LEU A 772 -44.19 10.40 0.90
N ILE A 773 -45.16 11.21 1.32
CA ILE A 773 -45.82 11.14 2.63
C ILE A 773 -47.34 11.20 2.45
N PRO A 774 -48.14 10.76 3.44
CA PRO A 774 -49.59 10.85 3.36
C PRO A 774 -50.07 12.28 3.13
N GLY A 775 -50.84 12.51 2.04
CA GLY A 775 -51.32 13.83 1.66
C GLY A 775 -50.24 14.75 1.07
N GLY A 776 -49.07 14.20 0.71
CA GLY A 776 -47.89 14.93 0.26
C GLY A 776 -48.13 15.86 -0.93
N ARG A 777 -49.14 15.58 -1.78
CA ARG A 777 -49.53 16.47 -2.89
C ARG A 777 -49.94 17.87 -2.46
N ASN A 778 -50.38 18.03 -1.21
CA ASN A 778 -50.85 19.31 -0.66
C ASN A 778 -49.84 19.93 0.32
N ILE A 779 -48.68 19.30 0.50
CA ILE A 779 -47.66 19.73 1.46
C ILE A 779 -46.50 20.30 0.68
N ARG A 780 -46.41 21.64 0.65
CA ARG A 780 -45.30 22.36 0.02
C ARG A 780 -44.03 22.20 0.85
N VAL A 781 -42.91 21.97 0.18
CA VAL A 781 -41.59 21.91 0.81
C VAL A 781 -41.11 23.33 1.09
N THR A 782 -40.81 23.62 2.35
CA THR A 782 -40.15 24.86 2.79
C THR A 782 -38.70 24.58 3.16
N ASN A 783 -37.91 25.63 3.42
CA ASN A 783 -36.51 25.49 3.87
C ASN A 783 -36.37 24.56 5.09
N ASP A 784 -37.24 24.71 6.09
CA ASP A 784 -37.27 23.88 7.31
C ASP A 784 -37.60 22.40 7.03
N MET A 785 -38.20 22.09 5.87
CA MET A 785 -38.67 20.75 5.52
C MET A 785 -37.79 20.04 4.48
N LYS A 786 -36.75 20.69 3.94
CA LYS A 786 -35.89 20.14 2.88
C LYS A 786 -35.32 18.76 3.20
N LEU A 787 -34.71 18.61 4.37
CA LEU A 787 -34.10 17.34 4.78
C LEU A 787 -35.15 16.21 4.84
N ARG A 788 -36.33 16.52 5.38
CA ARG A 788 -37.46 15.57 5.43
C ARG A 788 -37.95 15.17 4.03
N TYR A 789 -38.00 16.13 3.09
CA TYR A 789 -38.33 15.84 1.69
C TYR A 789 -37.31 14.92 1.05
N LEU A 790 -36.02 15.22 1.21
CA LEU A 790 -34.92 14.43 0.66
C LEU A 790 -34.88 13.01 1.22
N ASP A 791 -35.11 12.83 2.53
CA ASP A 791 -35.20 11.50 3.13
C ASP A 791 -36.44 10.73 2.67
N ALA A 792 -37.57 11.40 2.49
CA ALA A 792 -38.77 10.75 1.95
C ALA A 792 -38.56 10.31 0.49
N LEU A 793 -37.85 11.11 -0.30
CA LEU A 793 -37.43 10.77 -1.67
C LEU A 793 -36.49 9.55 -1.68
N ALA A 794 -35.48 9.53 -0.79
CA ALA A 794 -34.57 8.39 -0.63
C ALA A 794 -35.31 7.11 -0.25
N GLN A 795 -36.21 7.19 0.73
CA GLN A 795 -37.08 6.08 1.12
C GLN A 795 -37.91 5.54 -0.04
N HIS A 796 -38.43 6.43 -0.90
CA HIS A 796 -39.19 5.99 -2.07
C HIS A 796 -38.30 5.27 -3.08
N ARG A 797 -37.25 5.96 -3.57
CA ARG A 797 -36.43 5.49 -4.70
C ARG A 797 -35.58 4.27 -4.36
N LEU A 798 -34.96 4.25 -3.17
CA LEU A 798 -33.94 3.26 -2.81
C LEU A 798 -34.49 2.08 -2.00
N ALA A 799 -35.72 2.16 -1.47
CA ALA A 799 -36.28 1.12 -0.60
C ALA A 799 -37.71 0.70 -0.95
N ASN A 800 -38.67 1.63 -0.90
CA ASN A 800 -40.08 1.28 -1.07
C ASN A 800 -40.40 0.72 -2.46
N SER A 801 -39.74 1.23 -3.50
CA SER A 801 -39.86 0.78 -4.90
C SER A 801 -39.46 -0.68 -5.12
N ILE A 802 -38.64 -1.24 -4.22
CA ILE A 802 -37.98 -2.56 -4.34
C ILE A 802 -38.19 -3.44 -3.11
N ARG A 803 -39.12 -3.05 -2.23
CA ARG A 803 -39.40 -3.74 -0.96
C ARG A 803 -39.66 -5.24 -1.15
N SER A 804 -40.40 -5.61 -2.20
CA SER A 804 -40.78 -7.01 -2.40
C SER A 804 -39.59 -7.89 -2.77
N GLU A 805 -38.63 -7.32 -3.49
CA GLU A 805 -37.39 -7.93 -3.94
C GLU A 805 -36.45 -8.15 -2.75
N VAL A 806 -36.27 -7.10 -1.93
CA VAL A 806 -35.49 -7.17 -0.68
C VAL A 806 -36.09 -8.16 0.30
N ASP A 807 -37.41 -8.15 0.51
CA ASP A 807 -38.08 -9.09 1.40
C ASP A 807 -37.81 -10.55 0.99
N HIS A 808 -37.82 -10.87 -0.30
CA HIS A 808 -37.52 -12.23 -0.77
C HIS A 808 -36.04 -12.55 -0.65
N PHE A 809 -35.15 -11.61 -0.95
CA PHE A 809 -33.72 -11.76 -0.73
C PHE A 809 -33.42 -12.09 0.74
N LEU A 810 -33.97 -11.30 1.68
CA LEU A 810 -33.83 -11.52 3.11
C LEU A 810 -34.41 -12.86 3.56
N ARG A 811 -35.54 -13.31 3.00
CA ARG A 811 -36.07 -14.66 3.31
C ARG A 811 -35.06 -15.76 3.00
N GLY A 812 -34.39 -15.68 1.85
CA GLY A 812 -33.36 -16.65 1.49
C GLY A 812 -32.11 -16.56 2.35
N LEU A 813 -31.62 -15.34 2.58
CA LEU A 813 -30.47 -15.08 3.44
C LEU A 813 -30.68 -15.61 4.86
N ASN A 814 -31.86 -15.34 5.42
CA ASN A 814 -32.20 -15.66 6.80
C ASN A 814 -32.46 -17.14 7.07
N GLU A 815 -32.47 -18.01 6.04
CA GLU A 815 -32.45 -19.46 6.24
C GLU A 815 -31.11 -19.96 6.77
N LEU A 816 -30.02 -19.27 6.43
CA LEU A 816 -28.65 -19.63 6.82
C LEU A 816 -28.06 -18.67 7.83
N ILE A 817 -28.36 -17.38 7.75
CA ILE A 817 -27.77 -16.37 8.63
C ILE A 817 -28.88 -15.75 9.48
N PRO A 818 -28.89 -15.94 10.81
CA PRO A 818 -29.87 -15.30 11.68
C PRO A 818 -29.92 -13.78 11.49
N ASP A 819 -31.12 -13.24 11.36
CA ASP A 819 -31.38 -11.85 10.95
C ASP A 819 -30.79 -10.79 11.91
N ASN A 820 -30.58 -11.15 13.17
CA ASN A 820 -29.99 -10.27 14.17
C ASN A 820 -28.46 -10.18 14.11
N LEU A 821 -27.77 -11.14 13.45
CA LEU A 821 -26.31 -11.20 13.48
C LEU A 821 -25.64 -10.21 12.53
N LEU A 822 -26.27 -9.86 11.42
CA LEU A 822 -25.70 -8.89 10.47
C LEU A 822 -25.84 -7.44 10.95
N GLY A 823 -26.77 -7.17 11.87
CA GLY A 823 -27.01 -5.83 12.42
C GLY A 823 -25.89 -5.29 13.33
N ILE A 824 -24.80 -6.04 13.49
CA ILE A 824 -23.61 -5.62 14.23
C ILE A 824 -22.60 -4.85 13.35
N PHE A 825 -22.75 -4.99 12.04
CA PHE A 825 -21.91 -4.35 11.04
C PHE A 825 -22.62 -3.11 10.49
N ASP A 826 -21.85 -2.08 10.14
CA ASP A 826 -22.32 -1.03 9.24
C ASP A 826 -22.31 -1.50 7.77
N GLU A 827 -22.67 -0.64 6.83
CA GLU A 827 -22.74 -0.97 5.40
C GLU A 827 -21.37 -1.25 4.77
N ASN A 828 -20.31 -0.60 5.24
CA ASN A 828 -18.95 -0.77 4.74
C ASN A 828 -18.34 -2.05 5.29
N GLU A 829 -18.51 -2.31 6.58
CA GLU A 829 -18.14 -3.56 7.23
C GLU A 829 -18.93 -4.74 6.66
N LEU A 830 -20.22 -4.59 6.38
CA LEU A 830 -21.00 -5.65 5.73
C LEU A 830 -20.47 -5.94 4.33
N GLU A 831 -20.10 -4.92 3.55
CA GLU A 831 -19.43 -5.13 2.26
C GLU A 831 -18.13 -5.92 2.44
N LEU A 832 -17.26 -5.54 3.39
CA LEU A 832 -16.01 -6.26 3.66
C LEU A 832 -16.25 -7.71 4.11
N LEU A 833 -17.30 -7.96 4.90
CA LEU A 833 -17.68 -9.30 5.34
C LEU A 833 -18.13 -10.18 4.16
N LEU A 834 -18.94 -9.63 3.25
CA LEU A 834 -19.51 -10.33 2.09
C LEU A 834 -18.47 -10.54 0.99
N CYS A 835 -17.77 -9.47 0.65
CA CYS A 835 -16.99 -9.32 -0.56
C CYS A 835 -15.49 -9.50 -0.31
N GLY A 836 -15.05 -9.44 0.96
CA GLY A 836 -13.66 -9.54 1.37
C GLY A 836 -12.84 -8.29 1.02
N THR A 837 -11.58 -8.30 1.46
CA THR A 837 -10.57 -7.36 0.99
C THR A 837 -10.02 -7.85 -0.35
N GLY A 838 -9.89 -6.95 -1.33
CA GLY A 838 -9.22 -7.25 -2.59
C GLY A 838 -7.71 -7.40 -2.42
N GLU A 839 -7.03 -7.89 -3.46
CA GLU A 839 -5.58 -7.69 -3.58
C GLU A 839 -5.35 -6.37 -4.32
N TYR A 840 -4.79 -5.40 -3.62
CA TYR A 840 -4.53 -4.07 -4.19
C TYR A 840 -3.08 -3.94 -4.60
N SER A 841 -2.84 -3.71 -5.90
CA SER A 841 -1.50 -3.38 -6.39
C SER A 841 -1.28 -1.87 -6.30
N VAL A 842 -0.44 -1.45 -5.37
CA VAL A 842 -0.01 -0.04 -5.25
C VAL A 842 0.69 0.42 -6.53
N ALA A 843 1.41 -0.49 -7.20
CA ALA A 843 2.03 -0.21 -8.50
C ALA A 843 0.97 0.07 -9.59
N ASP A 844 -0.13 -0.69 -9.61
CA ASP A 844 -1.24 -0.47 -10.55
C ASP A 844 -1.96 0.86 -10.28
N LEU A 845 -2.22 1.18 -9.01
CA LEU A 845 -2.77 2.47 -8.60
C LEU A 845 -1.85 3.62 -9.04
N ARG A 846 -0.55 3.52 -8.77
CA ARG A 846 0.44 4.53 -9.16
C ARG A 846 0.54 4.70 -10.68
N ALA A 847 0.43 3.62 -11.45
CA ALA A 847 0.46 3.69 -12.92
C ALA A 847 -0.78 4.37 -13.52
N HIS A 848 -1.93 4.32 -12.84
CA HIS A 848 -3.22 4.74 -13.40
C HIS A 848 -3.89 5.94 -12.69
N HIS A 849 -3.24 6.53 -11.68
CA HIS A 849 -3.73 7.76 -11.04
C HIS A 849 -3.53 9.02 -11.92
N VAL A 850 -4.25 10.08 -11.58
CA VAL A 850 -4.07 11.44 -12.10
C VAL A 850 -3.74 12.36 -10.94
N ALA A 851 -2.61 13.06 -11.01
CA ALA A 851 -2.22 14.06 -10.02
C ALA A 851 -2.63 15.47 -10.48
N ASN A 852 -3.45 16.14 -9.68
CA ASN A 852 -3.91 17.51 -9.92
C ASN A 852 -3.21 18.47 -8.96
N GLY A 853 -1.95 18.76 -9.28
CA GLY A 853 -1.08 19.64 -8.52
C GLY A 853 0.36 19.48 -8.99
N SER A 854 1.15 20.55 -8.92
CA SER A 854 2.56 20.53 -9.38
C SER A 854 3.50 21.37 -8.52
N SER A 855 3.01 21.91 -7.39
CA SER A 855 3.86 22.63 -6.46
C SER A 855 4.85 21.66 -5.80
N PRO A 856 6.08 22.11 -5.45
CA PRO A 856 7.05 21.30 -4.72
C PRO A 856 6.47 20.71 -3.41
N GLU A 857 5.62 21.49 -2.73
CA GLU A 857 4.93 21.08 -1.51
C GLU A 857 3.97 19.91 -1.78
N PHE A 858 3.16 20.00 -2.84
CA PHE A 858 2.24 18.92 -3.22
C PHE A 858 2.99 17.67 -3.68
N LEU A 859 4.08 17.80 -4.43
CA LEU A 859 4.88 16.65 -4.85
C LEU A 859 5.47 15.90 -3.65
N ARG A 860 5.89 16.63 -2.61
CA ARG A 860 6.32 16.03 -1.34
C ARG A 860 5.20 15.26 -0.64
N VAL A 861 4.01 15.85 -0.55
CA VAL A 861 2.83 15.19 0.03
C VAL A 861 2.40 13.97 -0.79
N LEU A 862 2.51 14.04 -2.12
CA LEU A 862 2.23 12.92 -3.02
C LEU A 862 3.22 11.75 -2.80
N ASP A 863 4.51 12.03 -2.60
CA ASP A 863 5.50 11.01 -2.24
C ASP A 863 5.22 10.38 -0.87
N TRP A 864 4.77 11.19 0.10
CA TRP A 864 4.29 10.70 1.39
C TRP A 864 3.06 9.79 1.23
N PHE A 865 2.11 10.14 0.37
CA PHE A 865 0.96 9.29 0.06
C PHE A 865 1.39 7.91 -0.44
N TRP A 866 2.29 7.85 -1.43
CA TRP A 866 2.75 6.56 -1.96
C TRP A 866 3.47 5.72 -0.91
N THR A 867 4.21 6.38 -0.02
CA THR A 867 4.90 5.71 1.10
C THR A 867 3.90 5.14 2.09
N ALA A 868 2.90 5.94 2.51
CA ALA A 868 1.87 5.52 3.44
C ALA A 868 1.05 4.34 2.89
N VAL A 869 0.56 4.45 1.66
CA VAL A 869 -0.25 3.43 0.98
C VAL A 869 0.52 2.13 0.75
N SER A 870 1.84 2.19 0.56
CA SER A 870 2.68 0.98 0.46
C SER A 870 2.81 0.23 1.79
N ASN A 871 2.56 0.91 2.91
CA ASN A 871 2.58 0.35 4.26
C ASN A 871 1.17 0.01 4.78
N PHE A 872 0.12 0.25 3.99
CA PHE A 872 -1.25 -0.08 4.38
C PHE A 872 -1.47 -1.60 4.39
N THR A 873 -2.17 -2.06 5.40
CA THR A 873 -2.81 -3.38 5.43
C THR A 873 -3.85 -3.49 4.30
N GLN A 874 -4.25 -4.71 3.95
CA GLN A 874 -5.32 -4.91 2.96
C GLN A 874 -6.65 -4.28 3.41
N GLU A 875 -6.89 -4.20 4.71
CA GLU A 875 -8.08 -3.56 5.28
C GLU A 875 -8.02 -2.03 5.13
N GLU A 876 -6.88 -1.40 5.46
CA GLU A 876 -6.67 0.03 5.25
C GLU A 876 -6.73 0.40 3.76
N MET A 877 -6.19 -0.44 2.87
CA MET A 877 -6.35 -0.26 1.42
C MET A 877 -7.81 -0.36 0.97
N ALA A 878 -8.56 -1.31 1.51
CA ALA A 878 -9.99 -1.44 1.22
C ALA A 878 -10.76 -0.20 1.71
N ARG A 879 -10.45 0.31 2.90
CA ARG A 879 -11.04 1.54 3.44
C ARG A 879 -10.68 2.77 2.62
N LEU A 880 -9.43 2.90 2.17
CA LEU A 880 -9.02 3.97 1.27
C LEU A 880 -9.86 3.96 -0.02
N LEU A 881 -10.08 2.78 -0.61
CA LEU A 881 -10.95 2.65 -1.77
C LEU A 881 -12.41 2.95 -1.47
N GLN A 882 -12.95 2.51 -0.32
CA GLN A 882 -14.30 2.89 0.10
C GLN A 882 -14.43 4.40 0.26
N PHE A 883 -13.46 5.04 0.91
CA PHE A 883 -13.42 6.48 1.13
C PHE A 883 -13.36 7.28 -0.17
N THR A 884 -12.59 6.80 -1.15
CA THR A 884 -12.33 7.53 -2.40
C THR A 884 -13.23 7.15 -3.57
N THR A 885 -13.76 5.93 -3.60
CA THR A 885 -14.55 5.38 -4.72
C THR A 885 -15.93 4.88 -4.31
N GLY A 886 -16.24 4.86 -3.00
CA GLY A 886 -17.49 4.32 -2.47
C GLY A 886 -17.57 2.79 -2.47
N CYS A 887 -16.50 2.06 -2.79
CA CYS A 887 -16.48 0.59 -2.84
C CYS A 887 -15.11 0.03 -2.44
N SER A 888 -15.08 -1.10 -1.72
CA SER A 888 -13.82 -1.78 -1.38
C SER A 888 -13.25 -2.60 -2.54
N GLN A 889 -14.03 -2.87 -3.58
CA GLN A 889 -13.61 -3.67 -4.74
C GLN A 889 -13.34 -2.79 -5.96
N LEU A 890 -12.23 -3.12 -6.64
CA LEU A 890 -11.92 -2.58 -7.96
C LEU A 890 -12.76 -3.27 -9.05
N PRO A 891 -12.97 -2.61 -10.20
CA PRO A 891 -13.46 -3.30 -11.40
C PRO A 891 -12.56 -4.47 -11.81
N PRO A 892 -13.05 -5.40 -12.64
CA PRO A 892 -12.28 -6.57 -13.06
C PRO A 892 -10.89 -6.28 -13.65
N GLY A 893 -10.71 -5.15 -14.35
CA GLY A 893 -9.41 -4.74 -14.89
C GLY A 893 -8.59 -3.81 -13.99
N GLY A 894 -8.85 -3.77 -12.68
CA GLY A 894 -8.04 -3.02 -11.72
C GLY A 894 -8.23 -1.49 -11.81
N PHE A 895 -7.21 -0.74 -11.39
CA PHE A 895 -7.25 0.73 -11.33
C PHE A 895 -7.35 1.38 -12.71
N GLN A 896 -6.84 0.71 -13.75
CA GLN A 896 -6.94 1.18 -15.14
C GLN A 896 -8.38 1.41 -15.60
N GLN A 897 -9.32 0.59 -15.08
CA GLN A 897 -10.73 0.65 -15.43
C GLN A 897 -11.54 1.58 -14.50
N LEU A 898 -10.88 2.34 -13.63
CA LEU A 898 -11.53 3.44 -12.92
C LEU A 898 -11.95 4.55 -13.88
N SER A 899 -13.24 4.90 -13.84
CA SER A 899 -13.88 5.89 -14.70
C SER A 899 -14.87 6.73 -13.89
N PRO A 900 -14.51 7.95 -13.49
CA PRO A 900 -13.24 8.65 -13.79
C PRO A 900 -12.02 7.97 -13.14
N ARG A 901 -10.81 8.23 -13.65
CA ARG A 901 -9.57 7.67 -13.06
C ARG A 901 -9.42 8.14 -11.61
N PHE A 902 -8.68 7.36 -10.82
CA PHE A 902 -8.33 7.77 -9.46
C PHE A 902 -7.55 9.10 -9.50
N GLN A 903 -8.00 10.10 -8.77
CA GLN A 903 -7.43 11.45 -8.77
C GLN A 903 -6.87 11.79 -7.40
N ILE A 904 -5.68 12.38 -7.37
CA ILE A 904 -5.08 12.96 -6.17
C ILE A 904 -4.89 14.45 -6.42
N THR A 905 -5.60 15.29 -5.67
CA THR A 905 -5.64 16.74 -5.87
C THR A 905 -5.06 17.47 -4.68
N ALA A 906 -4.29 18.52 -4.93
CA ALA A 906 -3.84 19.43 -3.87
C ALA A 906 -5.04 20.19 -3.27
N ALA A 907 -5.24 20.09 -1.96
CA ALA A 907 -6.24 20.89 -1.25
C ALA A 907 -5.59 22.20 -0.76
N PRO A 908 -6.25 23.37 -0.90
CA PRO A 908 -5.70 24.66 -0.48
C PRO A 908 -5.87 24.86 1.04
N THR A 909 -5.50 23.86 1.84
CA THR A 909 -5.62 23.83 3.30
C THR A 909 -4.35 23.22 3.91
N PHE A 910 -4.08 23.55 5.17
CA PHE A 910 -2.91 23.08 5.91
C PHE A 910 -3.38 22.35 7.17
N GLU A 911 -2.85 21.16 7.44
CA GLU A 911 -3.17 20.31 8.61
C GLU A 911 -4.63 19.86 8.77
N ASN A 912 -5.49 20.11 7.78
CA ASN A 912 -6.85 19.55 7.75
C ASN A 912 -6.82 18.04 7.47
N LEU A 913 -7.93 17.35 7.73
CA LEU A 913 -8.11 15.97 7.26
C LEU A 913 -8.19 15.91 5.73
N PRO A 914 -7.64 14.85 5.09
CA PRO A 914 -7.93 14.55 3.70
C PRO A 914 -9.43 14.41 3.47
N THR A 915 -9.91 14.90 2.34
CA THR A 915 -11.31 14.77 1.93
C THR A 915 -11.41 13.97 0.65
N ALA A 916 -12.57 13.37 0.41
CA ALA A 916 -12.80 12.60 -0.81
C ALA A 916 -14.10 13.00 -1.49
N HIS A 917 -14.10 12.87 -2.81
CA HIS A 917 -15.28 12.98 -3.65
C HIS A 917 -15.43 11.67 -4.42
N THR A 918 -16.23 10.77 -3.88
CA THR A 918 -16.44 9.42 -4.43
C THR A 918 -16.94 9.45 -5.87
N CYS A 919 -17.79 10.41 -6.23
CA CYS A 919 -18.28 10.61 -7.60
C CYS A 919 -17.15 10.81 -8.63
N PHE A 920 -16.01 11.34 -8.20
CA PHE A 920 -14.87 11.64 -9.06
C PHE A 920 -13.67 10.72 -8.85
N ASN A 921 -13.82 9.68 -8.02
CA ASN A 921 -12.71 8.85 -7.54
C ASN A 921 -11.55 9.71 -7.03
N GLN A 922 -11.85 10.80 -6.31
CA GLN A 922 -10.91 11.88 -6.02
C GLN A 922 -10.59 11.94 -4.53
N LEU A 923 -9.30 11.99 -4.22
CA LEU A 923 -8.73 12.27 -2.91
C LEU A 923 -8.09 13.66 -2.94
N CYS A 924 -8.48 14.52 -2.00
CA CYS A 924 -7.95 15.86 -1.82
C CYS A 924 -6.99 15.85 -0.63
N LEU A 925 -5.72 16.17 -0.88
CA LEU A 925 -4.65 16.14 0.13
C LEU A 925 -4.22 17.56 0.52
N PRO A 926 -4.42 17.96 1.80
CA PRO A 926 -3.84 19.17 2.39
C PRO A 926 -2.31 19.13 2.47
N ASP A 927 -1.70 20.28 2.76
CA ASP A 927 -0.28 20.36 3.12
C ASP A 927 -0.06 19.98 4.60
N TYR A 928 1.09 19.38 4.89
CA TYR A 928 1.52 18.99 6.25
C TYR A 928 2.99 19.30 6.50
N GLU A 929 3.37 19.47 7.77
CA GLU A 929 4.74 19.73 8.21
C GLU A 929 5.68 18.54 7.97
N CYS A 930 5.22 17.32 8.29
CA CYS A 930 6.01 16.10 8.23
C CYS A 930 5.17 14.88 7.78
N TYR A 931 5.87 13.80 7.42
CA TYR A 931 5.28 12.53 7.01
C TYR A 931 4.33 11.95 8.06
N ASP A 932 4.71 12.01 9.34
CA ASP A 932 3.93 11.41 10.43
C ASP A 932 2.58 12.10 10.61
N HIS A 933 2.52 13.43 10.49
CA HIS A 933 1.25 14.19 10.53
C HIS A 933 0.36 13.84 9.34
N PHE A 934 0.93 13.78 8.14
CA PHE A 934 0.21 13.38 6.92
C PHE A 934 -0.38 11.98 7.06
N GLU A 935 0.43 11.00 7.48
CA GLU A 935 0.02 9.60 7.60
C GLU A 935 -1.11 9.44 8.62
N LYS A 936 -0.98 10.09 9.79
CA LYS A 936 -2.02 10.10 10.83
C LYS A 936 -3.33 10.68 10.31
N ALA A 937 -3.28 11.82 9.64
CA ALA A 937 -4.47 12.46 9.08
C ALA A 937 -5.13 11.60 8.00
N LEU A 938 -4.34 10.92 7.15
CA LEU A 938 -4.87 10.01 6.13
C LEU A 938 -5.55 8.78 6.74
N LEU A 939 -4.91 8.13 7.71
CA LEU A 939 -5.49 6.97 8.40
C LEU A 939 -6.79 7.34 9.11
N LEU A 940 -6.82 8.49 9.78
CA LEU A 940 -8.00 9.00 10.45
C LEU A 940 -9.15 9.27 9.46
N ALA A 941 -8.85 9.91 8.33
CA ALA A 941 -9.84 10.18 7.29
C ALA A 941 -10.45 8.90 6.69
N ILE A 942 -9.64 7.86 6.43
CA ILE A 942 -10.18 6.61 5.87
C ILE A 942 -10.87 5.72 6.92
N SER A 943 -10.59 5.89 8.21
CA SER A 943 -11.28 5.16 9.27
C SER A 943 -12.61 5.79 9.68
N GLU A 944 -12.66 7.13 9.76
CA GLU A 944 -13.83 7.86 10.28
C GLU A 944 -14.64 8.57 9.18
N GLY A 945 -14.01 8.91 8.04
CA GLY A 945 -14.64 9.69 6.98
C GLY A 945 -15.77 8.96 6.24
N THR A 946 -15.93 7.65 6.45
CA THR A 946 -17.02 6.86 5.88
C THR A 946 -18.32 6.88 6.69
N GLU A 947 -18.28 7.30 7.96
CA GLU A 947 -19.49 7.41 8.81
C GLU A 947 -20.29 8.70 8.52
N GLY A 948 -19.80 9.53 7.61
CA GLY A 948 -20.31 10.88 7.37
C GLY A 948 -19.99 11.78 8.55
N PHE A 949 -19.61 13.03 8.29
CA PHE A 949 -19.41 14.03 9.35
C PHE A 949 -20.76 14.40 10.01
N GLY A 950 -21.23 13.52 10.89
CA GLY A 950 -22.42 13.63 11.73
C GLY A 950 -22.18 13.11 13.15
N MET A 951 -20.92 12.90 13.54
CA MET A 951 -20.51 12.88 14.96
C MET A 951 -19.85 14.21 15.31
N ILE A 952 -20.57 15.31 15.09
CA ILE A 952 -20.85 16.39 16.05
C ILE A 952 -22.29 16.85 15.82
#